data_AF-A0A5C6ALY6-F1
#
_entry.id   AF-A0A5C6ALY6-F1
#
_cell.length_a   1.000
_cell.length_b   1.000
_cell.length_c   1.000
_cell.angle_alpha   90.00
_cell.angle_beta   90.00
_cell.angle_gamma   90.00
#
_symmetry.space_group_name_H-M   'P 1'
#
loop_
_entity.id
_entity.type
_entity.pdbx_description
1 polymer ?
#
loop_
_entity_poly.entity_id
_entity_poly.type
_entity_poly.pdbx_seq_one_letter_code
_entity_poly.pdbx_strand_id
1 'polypeptide(L)'
;MEGLGSFRGFSAPEHRPEKRHVTRRPLPNPLKIRARQGRDRFAALTIVEMLVAMSISLLIMAAVVTVFANISTSVTKRRATIEMSSALRNVRETLARDLRGATCPAIPWQRPESNHGYLEIIEGPQNDYYPSPWLFDGDGDGQADPIGTNPDQRIDLALSSLPGSNLGGNVTNDFDGKGQTIGGGALLPENTPTDGRGLGDGDDTLMLTVRNEKEPFVGRIPQRTGTANTPSTSGFAGWESEEIESPLAEVVWFALENPVDPNRTFAFGEAGYRTIYRRALLILPDLEYRIPILGGGSTVFSAPGVVRVLNANIGRDRSDLALASLIAFQDRYDLSVRLEWDPLLPDANSSPPSDPSGRWLIRTNTLGDLTKRENRFEHHGFVPQPTNAFWTEQRGPTPRFADRFFPFAAVTAGIHSNTPALNAQFVSDPELPSTPATGFRSVNDTLGGTDTAVVAYERDSGGAGGSYAVRPYVFLPDTANYPASVRAVLDENGQVVHLTNGLAPLGGGRRGDDVMLTEALAFDLRVYDPGAPVYGYYSAGASTRPADLILQPGDPGWPAAYYADTVSSPLGDGPPVTASFPFNLQSQGAYVDLAYRLSFIDPSGLLLAQDLKYRRSVLNDQWAASASNGVRNSPFFDDGLIRNGVGASLLTRRYATYDTWSWHYENNGINEDGDDTNGTLLSDATTNGVRATDEGTNGLDDAAVYSGTVATRLGPDDYAERETRPPYDAPLRGLQVSLRAYERDSRQIREVRVKESFVPE
;
A
#
# COMPACT_ATOMS: atom_id res chain seq x y z
N MET A 1 -48.16 -39.59 -33.92
CA MET A 1 -47.38 -38.91 -34.96
C MET A 1 -45.92 -39.07 -34.53
N GLU A 2 -45.24 -40.18 -34.84
CA GLU A 2 -44.71 -40.59 -36.16
C GLU A 2 -43.69 -39.56 -36.69
N GLY A 3 -42.52 -39.87 -37.29
CA GLY A 3 -41.79 -41.10 -37.67
C GLY A 3 -40.71 -40.70 -38.71
N LEU A 4 -39.66 -41.43 -39.11
CA LEU A 4 -39.08 -42.76 -38.82
C LEU A 4 -37.52 -42.59 -38.79
N GLY A 5 -36.60 -43.57 -38.71
CA GLY A 5 -36.67 -45.04 -38.83
C GLY A 5 -35.35 -45.79 -38.52
N SER A 6 -35.37 -47.09 -38.77
CA SER A 6 -34.43 -48.16 -38.32
C SER A 6 -33.19 -48.42 -39.20
N PHE A 7 -32.20 -49.19 -38.71
CA PHE A 7 -31.93 -50.58 -39.17
C PHE A 7 -30.89 -51.39 -38.33
N ARG A 8 -30.87 -52.72 -38.58
CA ARG A 8 -30.06 -53.86 -38.04
C ARG A 8 -28.52 -53.66 -38.17
N GLY A 9 -27.58 -54.44 -37.58
CA GLY A 9 -27.60 -55.74 -36.88
C GLY A 9 -26.61 -56.77 -37.54
N PHE A 10 -26.09 -57.75 -36.78
CA PHE A 10 -25.18 -58.87 -37.15
C PHE A 10 -23.64 -58.69 -37.09
N SER A 11 -22.91 -59.81 -37.25
CA SER A 11 -21.69 -60.22 -36.50
C SER A 11 -20.39 -60.38 -37.31
N ALA A 12 -19.25 -60.20 -36.61
CA ALA A 12 -17.91 -60.84 -36.74
C ALA A 12 -17.32 -61.25 -38.11
N PRO A 13 -16.00 -61.05 -38.29
CA PRO A 13 -15.16 -62.23 -38.57
C PRO A 13 -13.81 -62.29 -37.82
N GLU A 14 -13.18 -63.47 -37.92
CA GLU A 14 -11.98 -63.98 -37.24
C GLU A 14 -10.72 -63.88 -38.13
N HIS A 15 -9.52 -63.62 -37.57
CA HIS A 15 -8.27 -64.13 -38.16
C HIS A 15 -7.08 -64.30 -37.19
N ARG A 16 -6.17 -65.23 -37.56
CA ARG A 16 -5.07 -65.80 -36.75
C ARG A 16 -3.76 -65.00 -36.81
N PRO A 17 -2.73 -65.43 -36.04
CA PRO A 17 -1.57 -66.04 -36.71
C PRO A 17 -1.15 -67.44 -36.21
N GLU A 18 -0.15 -68.01 -36.89
CA GLU A 18 0.18 -69.45 -36.94
C GLU A 18 1.05 -70.03 -35.80
N LYS A 19 1.16 -71.36 -35.77
CA LYS A 19 2.18 -72.14 -35.03
C LYS A 19 3.09 -72.92 -36.00
N ARG A 20 4.41 -72.95 -35.75
CA ARG A 20 5.33 -74.04 -36.14
C ARG A 20 5.86 -74.69 -34.84
N HIS A 21 5.51 -75.94 -34.53
CA HIS A 21 6.23 -77.19 -34.89
C HIS A 21 7.67 -77.20 -34.37
N VAL A 22 8.06 -78.05 -33.41
CA VAL A 22 8.44 -79.49 -33.51
C VAL A 22 8.61 -80.02 -32.05
N THR A 23 8.31 -81.25 -31.59
CA THR A 23 7.64 -82.51 -32.05
C THR A 23 7.08 -83.25 -30.79
N ARG A 24 6.81 -84.58 -30.81
CA ARG A 24 6.34 -85.36 -29.64
C ARG A 24 6.63 -86.88 -29.78
N ARG A 25 6.74 -87.60 -28.65
CA ARG A 25 6.64 -89.08 -28.40
C ARG A 25 7.96 -89.90 -28.39
N PRO A 26 8.01 -91.08 -27.70
CA PRO A 26 6.91 -91.83 -27.04
C PRO A 26 7.08 -92.18 -25.53
N LEU A 27 5.96 -92.60 -24.93
CA LEU A 27 5.83 -93.42 -23.69
C LEU A 27 5.90 -94.93 -24.10
N PRO A 28 6.17 -95.96 -23.25
CA PRO A 28 5.53 -96.11 -21.93
C PRO A 28 6.19 -96.99 -20.81
N ASN A 29 5.48 -97.01 -19.68
CA ASN A 29 5.24 -98.12 -18.73
C ASN A 29 6.19 -98.44 -17.55
N PRO A 30 5.63 -99.02 -16.46
CA PRO A 30 6.19 -98.88 -15.11
C PRO A 30 6.74 -100.18 -14.52
N LEU A 31 7.76 -100.08 -13.66
CA LEU A 31 8.18 -101.16 -12.76
C LEU A 31 8.51 -100.62 -11.35
N LYS A 32 8.21 -101.46 -10.36
CA LYS A 32 8.16 -101.13 -8.93
C LYS A 32 9.44 -101.50 -8.18
N ILE A 33 9.76 -100.69 -7.17
CA ILE A 33 10.51 -101.02 -5.94
C ILE A 33 12.01 -101.38 -6.10
N ARG A 34 12.88 -100.50 -5.58
CA ARG A 34 13.75 -100.85 -4.42
C ARG A 34 14.22 -99.61 -3.68
N ALA A 35 14.28 -99.71 -2.36
CA ALA A 35 14.63 -98.60 -1.48
C ALA A 35 16.14 -98.29 -1.51
N ARG A 36 16.49 -97.01 -1.45
CA ARG A 36 17.75 -96.54 -0.89
C ARG A 36 17.49 -95.30 -0.06
N GLN A 37 17.85 -95.34 1.22
CA GLN A 37 17.82 -94.18 2.09
C GLN A 37 18.86 -93.17 1.61
N GLY A 38 18.44 -91.92 1.41
CA GLY A 38 19.30 -90.77 1.18
C GLY A 38 18.61 -89.55 1.77
N ARG A 39 19.20 -88.95 2.81
CA ARG A 39 18.68 -87.74 3.46
C ARG A 39 19.03 -86.54 2.58
N ASP A 40 18.12 -86.13 1.70
CA ASP A 40 18.15 -84.76 1.19
C ASP A 40 17.65 -83.84 2.30
N ARG A 41 18.64 -83.20 2.93
CA ARG A 41 18.42 -82.26 4.03
C ARG A 41 17.78 -81.02 3.45
N PHE A 42 16.74 -80.49 4.09
CA PHE A 42 16.45 -79.07 3.97
C PHE A 42 17.75 -78.34 4.35
N ALA A 43 18.33 -77.62 3.38
CA ALA A 43 19.48 -76.77 3.64
C ALA A 43 19.00 -75.63 4.54
N ALA A 44 19.24 -75.75 5.84
CA ALA A 44 19.08 -74.63 6.76
C ALA A 44 20.05 -73.55 6.29
N LEU A 45 19.51 -72.37 5.94
CA LEU A 45 20.30 -71.21 5.54
C LEU A 45 21.40 -70.99 6.57
N THR A 46 22.63 -70.83 6.09
CA THR A 46 23.75 -70.51 6.96
C THR A 46 23.51 -69.15 7.62
N ILE A 47 24.10 -68.92 8.80
CA ILE A 47 23.99 -67.62 9.49
C ILE A 47 24.44 -66.47 8.57
N VAL A 48 25.44 -66.72 7.71
CA VAL A 48 25.91 -65.77 6.70
C VAL A 48 24.83 -65.47 5.65
N GLU A 49 24.13 -66.47 5.11
CA GLU A 49 23.04 -66.23 4.15
C GLU A 49 21.85 -65.49 4.77
N MET A 50 21.47 -65.80 6.02
CA MET A 50 20.42 -65.04 6.71
C MET A 50 20.84 -63.59 7.00
N LEU A 51 22.09 -63.36 7.40
CA LEU A 51 22.63 -62.01 7.59
C LEU A 51 22.70 -61.23 6.28
N VAL A 52 23.14 -61.85 5.18
CA VAL A 52 23.17 -61.23 3.84
C VAL A 52 21.76 -60.92 3.34
N ALA A 53 20.81 -61.86 3.48
CA ALA A 53 19.42 -61.64 3.08
C ALA A 53 18.77 -60.49 3.89
N MET A 54 18.99 -60.43 5.20
CA MET A 54 18.54 -59.34 6.05
C MET A 54 19.19 -58.01 5.63
N SER A 55 20.51 -57.99 5.38
CA SER A 55 21.24 -56.80 4.96
C SER A 55 20.76 -56.25 3.61
N ILE A 56 20.49 -57.14 2.64
CA ILE A 56 19.91 -56.76 1.33
C ILE A 56 18.49 -56.22 1.52
N SER A 57 17.66 -56.84 2.36
CA SER A 57 16.30 -56.36 2.63
C SER A 57 16.29 -54.95 3.26
N LEU A 58 17.22 -54.67 4.18
CA LEU A 58 17.41 -53.35 4.78
C LEU A 58 17.92 -52.31 3.76
N LEU A 59 18.86 -52.68 2.88
CA LEU A 59 19.33 -51.81 1.79
C LEU A 59 18.21 -51.48 0.79
N ILE A 60 17.40 -52.47 0.41
CA ILE A 60 16.25 -52.27 -0.49
C ILE A 60 15.22 -51.36 0.19
N MET A 61 14.89 -51.60 1.47
CA MET A 61 13.96 -50.74 2.20
C MET A 61 14.47 -49.30 2.33
N ALA A 62 15.77 -49.11 2.63
CA ALA A 62 16.39 -47.79 2.68
C ALA A 62 16.30 -47.06 1.32
N ALA A 63 16.65 -47.73 0.22
CA ALA A 63 16.55 -47.16 -1.13
C ALA A 63 15.10 -46.80 -1.51
N VAL A 64 14.14 -47.66 -1.16
CA VAL A 64 12.70 -47.42 -1.39
C VAL A 64 12.20 -46.22 -0.58
N VAL A 65 12.60 -46.09 0.69
CA VAL A 65 12.26 -44.91 1.52
C VAL A 65 12.84 -43.62 0.93
N THR A 66 14.09 -43.63 0.46
CA THR A 66 14.69 -42.45 -0.20
C THR A 66 13.95 -42.07 -1.49
N VAL A 67 13.54 -43.05 -2.31
CA VAL A 67 12.74 -42.79 -3.52
C VAL A 67 11.37 -42.21 -3.15
N PHE A 68 10.68 -42.76 -2.15
CA PHE A 68 9.40 -42.21 -1.71
C PHE A 68 9.53 -40.81 -1.09
N ALA A 69 10.60 -40.53 -0.34
CA ALA A 69 10.88 -39.18 0.18
C ALA A 69 11.09 -38.17 -0.95
N ASN A 70 11.87 -38.53 -1.98
CA ASN A 70 12.13 -37.68 -3.15
C ASN A 70 10.87 -37.45 -4.02
N ILE A 71 10.03 -38.47 -4.18
CA ILE A 71 8.74 -38.33 -4.88
C ILE A 71 7.78 -37.46 -4.06
N SER A 72 7.66 -37.70 -2.75
CA SER A 72 6.78 -36.94 -1.86
C SER A 72 7.14 -35.46 -1.85
N THR A 73 8.42 -35.11 -1.65
CA THR A 73 8.88 -33.71 -1.70
C THR A 73 8.66 -33.08 -3.08
N SER A 74 8.90 -33.82 -4.18
CA SER A 74 8.60 -33.30 -5.53
C SER A 74 7.11 -33.04 -5.75
N VAL A 75 6.21 -33.87 -5.19
CA VAL A 75 4.76 -33.66 -5.25
C VAL A 75 4.33 -32.46 -4.42
N THR A 76 4.85 -32.31 -3.19
CA THR A 76 4.58 -31.13 -2.35
C THR A 76 5.01 -29.83 -3.03
N LYS A 77 6.25 -29.78 -3.53
CA LYS A 77 6.78 -28.61 -4.27
C LYS A 77 5.88 -28.24 -5.44
N ARG A 78 5.52 -29.21 -6.29
CA ARG A 78 4.63 -28.96 -7.44
C ARG A 78 3.24 -28.47 -7.04
N ARG A 79 2.70 -28.87 -5.88
CA ARG A 79 1.43 -28.34 -5.37
C ARG A 79 1.58 -26.88 -4.95
N ALA A 80 2.60 -26.55 -4.16
CA ALA A 80 2.91 -25.16 -3.79
C ALA A 80 3.08 -24.26 -5.03
N THR A 81 3.80 -24.73 -6.06
CA THR A 81 3.92 -24.02 -7.36
C THR A 81 2.57 -23.69 -7.99
N ILE A 82 1.65 -24.64 -8.00
CA ILE A 82 0.34 -24.54 -8.64
C ILE A 82 -0.58 -23.64 -7.80
N GLU A 83 -0.58 -23.81 -6.49
CA GLU A 83 -1.35 -23.00 -5.52
C GLU A 83 -0.92 -21.53 -5.61
N MET A 84 0.38 -21.25 -5.57
CA MET A 84 0.92 -19.89 -5.68
C MET A 84 0.64 -19.24 -7.06
N SER A 85 0.77 -20.03 -8.14
CA SER A 85 0.42 -19.56 -9.49
C SER A 85 -1.09 -19.29 -9.65
N SER A 86 -1.93 -20.03 -8.92
CA SER A 86 -3.39 -19.82 -8.89
C SER A 86 -3.75 -18.59 -8.05
N ALA A 87 -3.08 -18.38 -6.92
CA ALA A 87 -3.24 -17.19 -6.07
C ALA A 87 -2.88 -15.92 -6.85
N LEU A 88 -1.67 -15.85 -7.43
CA LEU A 88 -1.25 -14.72 -8.27
C LEU A 88 -2.21 -14.43 -9.43
N ARG A 89 -2.78 -15.47 -10.06
CA ARG A 89 -3.81 -15.29 -11.10
C ARG A 89 -5.10 -14.70 -10.51
N ASN A 90 -5.57 -15.19 -9.36
CA ASN A 90 -6.78 -14.67 -8.72
C ASN A 90 -6.63 -13.17 -8.33
N VAL A 91 -5.49 -12.82 -7.71
CA VAL A 91 -5.17 -11.44 -7.36
C VAL A 91 -5.13 -10.56 -8.61
N ARG A 92 -4.46 -11.01 -9.68
CA ARG A 92 -4.43 -10.31 -10.97
C ARG A 92 -5.81 -10.08 -11.56
N GLU A 93 -6.63 -11.12 -11.70
CA GLU A 93 -7.95 -10.98 -12.30
C GLU A 93 -8.87 -10.10 -11.44
N THR A 94 -8.71 -10.11 -10.11
CA THR A 94 -9.47 -9.22 -9.22
C THR A 94 -9.02 -7.77 -9.33
N LEU A 95 -7.72 -7.50 -9.30
CA LEU A 95 -7.17 -6.16 -9.49
C LEU A 95 -7.51 -5.60 -10.89
N ALA A 96 -7.42 -6.42 -11.94
CA ALA A 96 -7.79 -6.03 -13.30
C ALA A 96 -9.32 -5.86 -13.48
N ARG A 97 -10.14 -6.51 -12.65
CA ARG A 97 -11.59 -6.26 -12.59
C ARG A 97 -11.87 -4.91 -11.89
N ASP A 98 -11.19 -4.65 -10.78
CA ASP A 98 -11.36 -3.39 -10.02
C ASP A 98 -10.93 -2.18 -10.83
N LEU A 99 -9.76 -2.23 -11.48
CA LEU A 99 -9.24 -1.13 -12.31
C LEU A 99 -10.14 -0.81 -13.52
N ARG A 100 -10.62 -1.83 -14.25
CA ARG A 100 -11.61 -1.63 -15.33
C ARG A 100 -12.98 -1.16 -14.84
N GLY A 101 -13.29 -1.40 -13.57
CA GLY A 101 -14.53 -0.95 -12.93
C GLY A 101 -14.43 0.44 -12.31
N ALA A 102 -13.28 1.12 -12.40
CA ALA A 102 -13.09 2.45 -11.83
C ALA A 102 -14.17 3.44 -12.31
N THR A 103 -14.84 4.13 -11.39
CA THR A 103 -15.92 5.08 -11.72
C THR A 103 -15.41 6.48 -12.04
N CYS A 104 -14.18 6.80 -11.62
CA CYS A 104 -13.59 8.12 -11.79
C CYS A 104 -12.69 8.15 -13.04
N PRO A 105 -12.81 9.16 -13.93
CA PRO A 105 -12.05 9.21 -15.19
C PRO A 105 -10.54 9.49 -15.04
N ALA A 106 -9.99 9.39 -13.82
CA ALA A 106 -8.58 9.63 -13.49
C ALA A 106 -8.03 11.01 -13.93
N ILE A 107 -8.88 12.04 -13.95
CA ILE A 107 -8.54 13.44 -14.21
C ILE A 107 -8.69 14.23 -12.89
N PRO A 108 -7.77 15.16 -12.56
CA PRO A 108 -7.93 16.09 -11.43
C PRO A 108 -9.21 16.95 -11.50
N TRP A 109 -9.51 17.67 -10.41
CA TRP A 109 -10.60 18.66 -10.32
C TRP A 109 -12.00 18.09 -10.56
N GLN A 110 -12.31 16.91 -10.00
CA GLN A 110 -13.65 16.36 -10.06
C GLN A 110 -14.65 17.21 -9.26
N ARG A 111 -15.84 17.38 -9.82
CA ARG A 111 -16.98 18.04 -9.17
C ARG A 111 -17.81 17.01 -8.40
N PRO A 112 -18.17 17.23 -7.13
CA PRO A 112 -19.01 16.30 -6.37
C PRO A 112 -20.33 15.95 -7.07
N GLU A 113 -20.91 16.91 -7.80
CA GLU A 113 -22.18 16.75 -8.54
C GLU A 113 -22.07 15.74 -9.69
N SER A 114 -20.86 15.51 -10.23
CA SER A 114 -20.61 14.50 -11.27
C SER A 114 -20.78 13.07 -10.76
N ASN A 115 -20.75 12.84 -9.44
CA ASN A 115 -20.91 11.52 -8.82
C ASN A 115 -19.96 10.45 -9.39
N HIS A 116 -18.72 10.85 -9.71
CA HIS A 116 -17.69 9.96 -10.24
C HIS A 116 -16.91 9.21 -9.15
N GLY A 117 -16.98 9.65 -7.89
CA GLY A 117 -16.14 9.11 -6.82
C GLY A 117 -14.73 9.68 -6.87
N TYR A 118 -13.72 8.83 -6.73
CA TYR A 118 -12.31 9.21 -6.78
C TYR A 118 -11.41 8.07 -7.29
N LEU A 119 -10.20 8.45 -7.69
CA LEU A 119 -9.03 7.57 -7.78
C LEU A 119 -7.86 8.27 -7.09
N GLU A 120 -7.14 7.51 -6.27
CA GLU A 120 -5.98 7.96 -5.51
C GLU A 120 -4.90 6.87 -5.48
N ILE A 121 -3.65 7.29 -5.66
CA ILE A 121 -2.46 6.44 -5.59
C ILE A 121 -1.53 7.11 -4.58
N ILE A 122 -1.01 6.35 -3.63
CA ILE A 122 -0.06 6.83 -2.64
C ILE A 122 1.19 5.99 -2.82
N GLU A 123 2.25 6.62 -3.33
CA GLU A 123 3.61 6.09 -3.38
C GLU A 123 4.24 6.15 -2.00
N GLY A 124 4.89 5.07 -1.58
CA GLY A 124 5.59 5.02 -0.31
C GLY A 124 7.00 5.65 -0.32
N PRO A 125 7.70 5.64 0.83
CA PRO A 125 9.11 5.99 0.93
C PRO A 125 10.09 4.89 0.45
N GLN A 126 9.66 3.63 0.27
CA GLN A 126 10.48 2.58 -0.35
C GLN A 126 10.48 2.75 -1.88
N ASN A 127 11.43 2.13 -2.58
CA ASN A 127 11.47 2.07 -4.06
C ASN A 127 12.34 0.88 -4.54
N ASP A 128 12.45 0.64 -5.85
CA ASP A 128 13.28 -0.46 -6.42
C ASP A 128 14.75 -0.45 -5.93
N TYR A 129 15.32 0.73 -5.60
CA TYR A 129 16.70 0.84 -5.08
C TYR A 129 16.78 0.63 -3.56
N TYR A 130 15.73 1.07 -2.84
CA TYR A 130 15.59 0.99 -1.40
C TYR A 130 14.31 0.23 -1.01
N PRO A 131 14.27 -1.09 -1.20
CA PRO A 131 13.03 -1.86 -1.11
C PRO A 131 12.55 -2.11 0.32
N SER A 132 13.36 -1.91 1.35
CA SER A 132 12.93 -2.08 2.74
C SER A 132 13.83 -1.30 3.70
N PRO A 133 13.24 -0.68 4.76
CA PRO A 133 14.00 0.07 5.76
C PRO A 133 14.89 -0.84 6.63
N TRP A 134 14.61 -2.15 6.66
CA TRP A 134 15.31 -3.16 7.46
C TRP A 134 16.55 -3.76 6.78
N LEU A 135 16.91 -3.27 5.59
CA LEU A 135 18.06 -3.72 4.79
C LEU A 135 19.22 -2.70 4.75
N PHE A 136 19.06 -1.53 5.37
CA PHE A 136 20.03 -0.45 5.32
C PHE A 136 21.22 -0.70 6.25
N ASP A 137 22.44 -0.54 5.75
CA ASP A 137 23.72 -0.53 6.46
C ASP A 137 24.17 0.94 6.57
N GLY A 138 24.04 1.53 7.75
CA GLY A 138 24.29 2.95 7.96
C GLY A 138 25.65 3.28 8.56
N ASP A 139 26.32 2.33 9.22
CA ASP A 139 27.67 2.51 9.75
C ASP A 139 28.76 1.96 8.82
N GLY A 140 28.39 1.14 7.83
CA GLY A 140 29.26 0.58 6.81
C GLY A 140 29.98 -0.70 7.25
N ASP A 141 29.46 -1.44 8.24
CA ASP A 141 30.07 -2.68 8.75
C ASP A 141 29.83 -3.93 7.87
N GLY A 142 28.91 -3.84 6.89
CA GLY A 142 28.53 -4.95 6.03
C GLY A 142 27.31 -5.76 6.49
N GLN A 143 26.59 -5.31 7.53
CA GLN A 143 25.33 -5.86 8.02
C GLN A 143 24.21 -4.82 7.96
N ALA A 144 22.95 -5.26 7.96
CA ALA A 144 21.83 -4.34 8.08
C ALA A 144 21.71 -3.80 9.52
N ASP A 145 21.58 -2.48 9.65
CA ASP A 145 21.26 -1.76 10.87
C ASP A 145 19.88 -2.21 11.41
N PRO A 146 19.71 -2.31 12.74
CA PRO A 146 18.39 -2.33 13.33
C PRO A 146 17.70 -0.96 13.18
N ILE A 147 16.38 -0.94 12.99
CA ILE A 147 15.64 0.31 13.09
C ILE A 147 15.44 0.68 14.57
N GLY A 148 15.86 1.88 14.95
CA GLY A 148 15.73 2.38 16.32
C GLY A 148 16.88 1.92 17.22
N THR A 149 16.56 1.44 18.41
CA THR A 149 17.57 1.08 19.44
C THR A 149 17.67 -0.42 19.74
N ASN A 150 16.83 -1.25 19.10
CA ASN A 150 16.72 -2.67 19.40
C ASN A 150 17.46 -3.54 18.36
N PRO A 151 18.61 -4.15 18.70
CA PRO A 151 19.42 -4.92 17.74
C PRO A 151 18.74 -6.19 17.21
N ASP A 152 17.69 -6.68 17.86
CA ASP A 152 16.92 -7.86 17.42
C ASP A 152 15.98 -7.54 16.22
N GLN A 153 15.89 -6.28 15.78
CA GLN A 153 15.02 -5.83 14.69
C GLN A 153 15.82 -5.53 13.41
N ARG A 154 16.59 -6.51 12.91
CA ARG A 154 17.38 -6.42 11.66
C ARG A 154 17.25 -7.68 10.81
N ILE A 155 17.24 -7.55 9.48
CA ILE A 155 17.18 -8.72 8.59
C ILE A 155 18.58 -9.35 8.47
N ASP A 156 18.74 -10.57 8.98
CA ASP A 156 19.96 -11.35 8.80
C ASP A 156 20.04 -11.91 7.36
N LEU A 157 20.78 -11.22 6.49
CA LEU A 157 20.99 -11.62 5.10
C LEU A 157 21.64 -13.01 4.95
N ALA A 158 22.39 -13.51 5.94
CA ALA A 158 23.04 -14.81 5.88
C ALA A 158 22.05 -15.98 6.08
N LEU A 159 20.93 -15.72 6.75
CA LEU A 159 19.84 -16.69 7.00
C LEU A 159 18.57 -16.39 6.20
N SER A 160 18.45 -15.20 5.62
CA SER A 160 17.30 -14.74 4.86
C SER A 160 17.05 -15.55 3.59
N SER A 161 15.78 -15.72 3.26
CA SER A 161 15.28 -16.35 2.03
C SER A 161 15.03 -15.35 0.90
N LEU A 162 15.23 -14.04 1.15
CA LEU A 162 15.03 -12.95 0.21
C LEU A 162 15.92 -13.10 -1.05
N PRO A 163 15.41 -12.77 -2.26
CA PRO A 163 16.20 -12.80 -3.48
C PRO A 163 17.20 -11.63 -3.57
N GLY A 164 18.37 -11.89 -4.14
CA GLY A 164 19.36 -10.85 -4.46
C GLY A 164 19.08 -10.16 -5.79
N SER A 165 19.68 -8.98 -6.01
CA SER A 165 19.67 -8.30 -7.31
C SER A 165 20.65 -8.95 -8.31
N ASN A 166 20.48 -8.61 -9.59
CA ASN A 166 21.42 -8.99 -10.65
C ASN A 166 22.54 -7.95 -10.86
N LEU A 167 22.49 -6.78 -10.19
CA LEU A 167 23.39 -5.63 -10.40
C LEU A 167 23.49 -4.83 -9.08
N GLY A 168 24.60 -4.95 -8.34
CA GLY A 168 24.77 -4.42 -6.98
C GLY A 168 25.03 -2.91 -6.88
N GLY A 169 24.19 -2.09 -7.52
CA GLY A 169 24.07 -0.65 -7.23
C GLY A 169 25.12 0.29 -7.83
N ASN A 170 26.28 -0.18 -8.31
CA ASN A 170 27.29 0.69 -8.92
C ASN A 170 27.71 0.24 -10.33
N VAL A 171 27.13 0.90 -11.34
CA VAL A 171 27.31 0.62 -12.78
C VAL A 171 28.74 0.84 -13.31
N THR A 172 29.62 1.54 -12.57
CA THR A 172 31.02 1.72 -12.99
C THR A 172 31.96 0.66 -12.43
N ASN A 173 31.56 -0.05 -11.35
CA ASN A 173 32.48 -0.84 -10.54
C ASN A 173 32.01 -2.30 -10.28
N ASP A 174 30.71 -2.60 -10.27
CA ASP A 174 30.18 -3.93 -9.91
C ASP A 174 29.77 -4.76 -11.15
N PHE A 175 30.77 -5.12 -11.96
CA PHE A 175 30.62 -6.15 -13.00
C PHE A 175 30.95 -7.57 -12.49
N ASP A 176 31.60 -7.67 -11.32
CA ASP A 176 32.01 -8.94 -10.71
C ASP A 176 30.92 -9.57 -9.82
N GLY A 177 29.79 -8.88 -9.61
CA GLY A 177 28.55 -9.44 -9.08
C GLY A 177 28.64 -9.89 -7.61
N LYS A 178 29.46 -9.23 -6.80
CA LYS A 178 29.60 -9.54 -5.37
C LYS A 178 28.63 -8.77 -4.48
N GLY A 179 28.03 -7.70 -5.00
CA GLY A 179 27.05 -6.89 -4.28
C GLY A 179 27.66 -6.03 -3.17
N GLN A 180 27.08 -4.85 -2.98
CA GLN A 180 27.34 -3.96 -1.84
C GLN A 180 26.11 -3.90 -0.94
N THR A 181 26.31 -3.70 0.36
CA THR A 181 25.20 -3.41 1.27
C THR A 181 24.39 -2.21 0.80
N ILE A 182 23.13 -2.13 1.21
CA ILE A 182 22.28 -0.98 0.89
C ILE A 182 22.63 0.14 1.86
N GLY A 183 23.08 1.30 1.39
CA GLY A 183 23.47 2.43 2.26
C GLY A 183 24.97 2.49 2.58
N GLY A 184 25.61 1.33 2.75
CA GLY A 184 27.04 1.21 3.00
C GLY A 184 27.90 1.05 1.75
N GLY A 185 29.19 1.36 1.87
CA GLY A 185 30.20 1.05 0.85
C GLY A 185 30.80 -0.36 0.94
N ALA A 186 30.38 -1.15 1.95
CA ALA A 186 30.94 -2.46 2.24
C ALA A 186 30.55 -3.50 1.17
N LEU A 187 31.50 -4.41 0.87
CA LEU A 187 31.21 -5.61 0.09
C LEU A 187 30.52 -6.62 0.98
N LEU A 188 29.49 -7.28 0.46
CA LEU A 188 28.83 -8.36 1.20
C LEU A 188 29.80 -9.54 1.43
N PRO A 189 29.74 -10.22 2.60
CA PRO A 189 30.52 -11.43 2.84
C PRO A 189 30.25 -12.51 1.77
N GLU A 190 31.29 -13.25 1.37
CA GLU A 190 31.21 -14.26 0.30
C GLU A 190 30.27 -15.45 0.63
N ASN A 191 29.86 -15.59 1.89
CA ASN A 191 28.87 -16.56 2.36
C ASN A 191 27.44 -16.00 2.47
N THR A 192 27.21 -14.73 2.13
CA THR A 192 25.87 -14.11 2.16
C THR A 192 25.14 -14.44 0.84
N PRO A 193 23.98 -15.12 0.88
CA PRO A 193 23.27 -15.59 -0.32
C PRO A 193 22.47 -14.49 -1.06
N THR A 194 22.34 -13.30 -0.48
CA THR A 194 21.45 -12.23 -0.99
C THR A 194 21.88 -10.84 -0.51
N ASP A 195 21.65 -9.83 -1.36
CA ASP A 195 21.78 -8.40 -1.00
C ASP A 195 20.43 -7.77 -0.56
N GLY A 196 19.34 -8.55 -0.58
CA GLY A 196 17.98 -8.10 -0.30
C GLY A 196 17.36 -7.17 -1.36
N ARG A 197 18.14 -6.68 -2.34
CA ARG A 197 17.68 -5.71 -3.36
C ARG A 197 16.69 -6.33 -4.36
N GLY A 198 16.58 -7.66 -4.44
CA GLY A 198 15.57 -8.34 -5.25
C GLY A 198 14.14 -8.28 -4.68
N LEU A 199 13.95 -7.71 -3.48
CA LEU A 199 12.66 -7.61 -2.79
C LEU A 199 11.67 -6.67 -3.51
N GLY A 200 12.16 -5.59 -4.13
CA GLY A 200 11.32 -4.56 -4.75
C GLY A 200 10.53 -3.71 -3.75
N ASP A 201 9.90 -2.67 -4.27
CA ASP A 201 8.98 -1.74 -3.60
C ASP A 201 7.64 -2.40 -3.22
N GLY A 202 6.89 -1.80 -2.29
CA GLY A 202 5.61 -2.37 -1.86
C GLY A 202 5.03 -1.82 -0.58
N ASP A 203 5.21 -0.54 -0.32
CA ASP A 203 4.46 0.26 0.64
C ASP A 203 3.40 1.16 -0.04
N ASP A 204 3.24 0.99 -1.35
CA ASP A 204 2.21 1.65 -2.17
C ASP A 204 0.78 1.30 -1.77
N THR A 205 -0.12 2.23 -2.03
CA THR A 205 -1.56 2.10 -1.80
C THR A 205 -2.36 2.61 -3.00
N LEU A 206 -3.28 1.78 -3.51
CA LEU A 206 -4.27 2.14 -4.52
C LEU A 206 -5.65 2.24 -3.86
N MET A 207 -6.31 3.40 -4.00
CA MET A 207 -7.66 3.63 -3.51
C MET A 207 -8.54 4.13 -4.66
N LEU A 208 -9.68 3.48 -4.89
CA LEU A 208 -10.59 3.87 -5.97
C LEU A 208 -12.04 3.49 -5.70
N THR A 209 -12.96 4.23 -6.28
CA THR A 209 -14.37 3.83 -6.35
C THR A 209 -14.62 2.94 -7.58
N VAL A 210 -15.28 1.81 -7.38
CA VAL A 210 -15.48 0.76 -8.38
C VAL A 210 -16.96 0.44 -8.56
N ARG A 211 -17.39 0.26 -9.82
CA ARG A 211 -18.70 -0.24 -10.22
C ARG A 211 -18.58 -1.63 -10.87
N ASN A 212 -19.35 -2.59 -10.37
CA ASN A 212 -19.56 -3.87 -11.02
C ASN A 212 -21.01 -4.35 -10.90
N GLU A 213 -21.72 -4.34 -12.03
CA GLU A 213 -23.13 -4.75 -12.10
C GLU A 213 -23.31 -6.25 -12.41
N LYS A 214 -22.23 -6.97 -12.77
CA LYS A 214 -22.27 -8.41 -13.12
C LYS A 214 -21.92 -9.31 -11.95
N GLU A 215 -20.95 -8.88 -11.15
CA GLU A 215 -20.51 -9.54 -9.92
C GLU A 215 -20.47 -8.47 -8.81
N PRO A 216 -21.62 -8.14 -8.19
CA PRO A 216 -21.70 -7.14 -7.13
C PRO A 216 -20.77 -7.47 -5.96
N PHE A 217 -20.36 -6.44 -5.23
CA PHE A 217 -19.57 -6.60 -4.01
C PHE A 217 -20.48 -7.06 -2.88
N VAL A 218 -20.07 -8.12 -2.17
CA VAL A 218 -20.72 -8.58 -0.93
C VAL A 218 -19.94 -8.03 0.26
N GLY A 219 -20.64 -7.56 1.28
CA GLY A 219 -20.01 -6.99 2.48
C GLY A 219 -20.91 -7.04 3.71
N ARG A 220 -20.27 -7.00 4.88
CA ARG A 220 -20.92 -7.11 6.19
C ARG A 220 -21.49 -5.77 6.65
N ILE A 221 -22.78 -5.70 6.96
CA ILE A 221 -23.45 -4.49 7.46
C ILE A 221 -24.05 -4.73 8.86
N PRO A 222 -24.35 -3.68 9.65
CA PRO A 222 -25.15 -3.83 10.87
C PRO A 222 -26.48 -4.51 10.58
N GLN A 223 -26.93 -5.38 11.49
CA GLN A 223 -28.20 -6.09 11.28
C GLN A 223 -29.39 -5.12 11.30
N ARG A 224 -30.17 -5.11 10.21
CA ARG A 224 -31.34 -4.23 10.02
C ARG A 224 -32.61 -4.80 10.63
N THR A 225 -32.78 -6.12 10.55
CA THR A 225 -34.02 -6.80 10.97
C THR A 225 -33.82 -7.68 12.20
N GLY A 226 -34.66 -7.52 13.22
CA GLY A 226 -34.60 -8.29 14.46
C GLY A 226 -35.31 -7.58 15.61
N THR A 227 -35.50 -8.29 16.72
CA THR A 227 -36.08 -7.75 17.97
C THR A 227 -35.03 -7.43 19.04
N ALA A 228 -33.76 -7.72 18.77
CA ALA A 228 -32.60 -7.43 19.61
C ALA A 228 -31.38 -7.20 18.71
N ASN A 229 -30.31 -6.65 19.27
CA ASN A 229 -28.97 -6.54 18.66
C ASN A 229 -28.92 -5.77 17.32
N THR A 230 -29.90 -4.89 17.07
CA THR A 230 -29.94 -3.95 15.92
C THR A 230 -29.57 -2.52 16.36
N PRO A 231 -29.20 -1.62 15.42
CA PRO A 231 -28.96 -0.20 15.70
C PRO A 231 -30.15 0.57 16.29
N SER A 232 -31.38 0.09 16.10
CA SER A 232 -32.59 0.70 16.66
C SER A 232 -32.97 0.16 18.04
N THR A 233 -32.36 -0.94 18.50
CA THR A 233 -32.76 -1.67 19.73
C THR A 233 -31.65 -1.86 20.77
N SER A 234 -30.39 -1.58 20.42
CA SER A 234 -29.23 -1.89 21.27
C SER A 234 -28.07 -0.90 21.09
N GLY A 235 -27.18 -0.80 22.07
CA GLY A 235 -25.94 -0.01 21.98
C GLY A 235 -24.88 -0.69 21.11
N PHE A 236 -23.90 0.07 20.61
CA PHE A 236 -23.01 -0.37 19.52
C PHE A 236 -22.28 -1.70 19.79
N ALA A 237 -21.83 -1.93 21.03
CA ALA A 237 -21.17 -3.18 21.43
C ALA A 237 -22.01 -4.44 21.17
N GLY A 238 -23.34 -4.35 21.27
CA GLY A 238 -24.25 -5.49 21.09
C GLY A 238 -24.70 -5.73 19.66
N TRP A 239 -24.27 -4.92 18.68
CA TRP A 239 -24.78 -5.03 17.31
C TRP A 239 -24.30 -6.30 16.61
N GLU A 240 -25.26 -7.04 16.06
CA GLU A 240 -25.00 -8.15 15.14
C GLU A 240 -24.83 -7.63 13.69
N SER A 241 -24.80 -8.55 12.73
CA SER A 241 -24.48 -8.25 11.33
C SER A 241 -25.22 -9.13 10.35
N GLU A 242 -25.59 -8.56 9.22
CA GLU A 242 -26.07 -9.28 8.03
C GLU A 242 -25.17 -8.99 6.83
N GLU A 243 -25.24 -9.82 5.79
CA GLU A 243 -24.56 -9.58 4.52
C GLU A 243 -25.51 -8.88 3.53
N ILE A 244 -24.96 -7.99 2.71
CA ILE A 244 -25.68 -7.34 1.61
C ILE A 244 -24.77 -7.20 0.39
N GLU A 245 -25.39 -7.05 -0.78
CA GLU A 245 -24.70 -6.77 -2.04
C GLU A 245 -24.80 -5.27 -2.40
N SER A 246 -23.74 -4.72 -3.00
CA SER A 246 -23.79 -3.44 -3.71
C SER A 246 -23.02 -3.53 -5.03
N PRO A 247 -23.54 -3.00 -6.15
CA PRO A 247 -22.77 -2.85 -7.38
C PRO A 247 -21.68 -1.77 -7.27
N LEU A 248 -21.65 -0.97 -6.19
CA LEU A 248 -20.69 0.09 -5.94
C LEU A 248 -19.92 -0.17 -4.64
N ALA A 249 -18.59 -0.08 -4.72
CA ALA A 249 -17.73 -0.13 -3.54
C ALA A 249 -16.56 0.86 -3.65
N GLU A 250 -16.11 1.34 -2.51
CA GLU A 250 -14.79 1.94 -2.32
C GLU A 250 -13.81 0.79 -2.09
N VAL A 251 -12.87 0.59 -3.02
CA VAL A 251 -11.90 -0.51 -3.00
C VAL A 251 -10.52 0.05 -2.70
N VAL A 252 -9.82 -0.64 -1.80
CA VAL A 252 -8.52 -0.20 -1.29
C VAL A 252 -7.57 -1.39 -1.30
N TRP A 253 -6.47 -1.25 -2.03
CA TRP A 253 -5.38 -2.21 -2.14
C TRP A 253 -4.12 -1.62 -1.52
N PHE A 254 -3.44 -2.41 -0.70
CA PHE A 254 -2.17 -2.04 -0.08
C PHE A 254 -1.37 -3.30 0.27
N ALA A 255 -0.08 -3.14 0.49
CA ALA A 255 0.75 -4.17 1.08
C ALA A 255 1.25 -3.72 2.47
N LEU A 256 1.55 -4.71 3.32
CA LEU A 256 2.24 -4.48 4.59
C LEU A 256 3.40 -5.45 4.70
N GLU A 257 4.59 -4.92 5.01
CA GLU A 257 5.79 -5.71 5.28
C GLU A 257 5.63 -6.48 6.60
N ASN A 258 5.97 -7.77 6.57
CA ASN A 258 5.96 -8.65 7.72
C ASN A 258 7.11 -8.24 8.67
N PRO A 259 6.85 -8.03 9.97
CA PRO A 259 7.82 -7.50 10.90
C PRO A 259 8.98 -8.47 11.13
N VAL A 260 10.16 -7.91 11.38
CA VAL A 260 11.38 -8.67 11.70
C VAL A 260 11.36 -9.23 13.13
N ASP A 261 10.70 -8.52 14.05
CA ASP A 261 10.57 -8.89 15.46
C ASP A 261 9.74 -10.17 15.64
N PRO A 262 10.32 -11.28 16.13
CA PRO A 262 9.63 -12.58 16.24
C PRO A 262 8.47 -12.57 17.24
N ASN A 263 8.35 -11.53 18.08
CA ASN A 263 7.25 -11.35 19.02
C ASN A 263 6.03 -10.64 18.41
N ARG A 264 6.10 -10.17 17.15
CA ARG A 264 5.02 -9.45 16.44
C ARG A 264 4.27 -10.39 15.49
N THR A 265 3.51 -11.32 16.05
CA THR A 265 2.91 -12.48 15.34
C THR A 265 1.67 -12.18 14.45
N PHE A 266 1.54 -10.97 13.88
CA PHE A 266 0.40 -10.63 13.01
C PHE A 266 0.61 -10.94 11.53
N ALA A 267 1.86 -11.13 11.09
CA ALA A 267 2.17 -11.49 9.71
C ALA A 267 1.68 -12.89 9.33
N PHE A 268 1.44 -13.08 8.04
CA PHE A 268 1.09 -14.37 7.45
C PHE A 268 2.26 -15.04 6.69
N GLY A 269 3.42 -14.39 6.61
CA GLY A 269 4.63 -14.89 5.97
C GLY A 269 5.90 -14.65 6.80
N GLU A 270 7.06 -15.00 6.24
CA GLU A 270 8.38 -14.70 6.81
C GLU A 270 8.64 -13.18 6.89
N ALA A 271 9.51 -12.78 7.82
CA ALA A 271 10.00 -11.41 7.97
C ALA A 271 10.58 -10.86 6.65
N GLY A 272 10.31 -9.59 6.35
CA GLY A 272 10.77 -8.93 5.13
C GLY A 272 9.98 -9.28 3.85
N TYR A 273 9.10 -10.30 3.87
CA TYR A 273 8.09 -10.45 2.81
C TYR A 273 6.90 -9.53 3.08
N ARG A 274 6.06 -9.34 2.06
CA ARG A 274 4.84 -8.54 2.16
C ARG A 274 3.59 -9.41 2.11
N THR A 275 2.58 -8.98 2.87
CA THR A 275 1.20 -9.46 2.68
C THR A 275 0.42 -8.39 1.93
N ILE A 276 -0.23 -8.76 0.81
CA ILE A 276 -1.12 -7.89 0.04
C ILE A 276 -2.54 -8.04 0.57
N TYR A 277 -3.19 -6.90 0.81
CA TYR A 277 -4.55 -6.80 1.31
C TYR A 277 -5.45 -6.09 0.31
N ARG A 278 -6.75 -6.44 0.36
CA ARG A 278 -7.81 -5.75 -0.39
C ARG A 278 -9.03 -5.57 0.50
N ARG A 279 -9.40 -4.32 0.79
CA ARG A 279 -10.67 -3.94 1.41
C ARG A 279 -11.66 -3.53 0.32
N ALA A 280 -12.93 -3.86 0.50
CA ALA A 280 -14.04 -3.32 -0.29
C ALA A 280 -15.15 -2.87 0.66
N LEU A 281 -15.46 -1.58 0.63
CA LEU A 281 -16.46 -0.94 1.48
C LEU A 281 -17.66 -0.56 0.62
N LEU A 282 -18.82 -1.15 0.89
CA LEU A 282 -20.01 -0.98 0.07
C LEU A 282 -20.52 0.47 0.13
N ILE A 283 -20.81 1.03 -1.04
CA ILE A 283 -21.42 2.36 -1.18
C ILE A 283 -22.94 2.15 -1.27
N LEU A 284 -23.65 2.52 -0.20
CA LEU A 284 -25.08 2.25 0.00
C LEU A 284 -25.78 3.44 0.69
N PRO A 285 -25.98 4.59 0.01
CA PRO A 285 -26.51 5.81 0.62
C PRO A 285 -27.96 5.70 1.11
N ASP A 286 -28.76 4.81 0.52
CA ASP A 286 -30.20 4.65 0.81
C ASP A 286 -30.50 3.78 2.04
N LEU A 287 -29.48 3.43 2.84
CA LEU A 287 -29.59 2.45 3.93
C LEU A 287 -30.32 3.05 5.15
N GLU A 288 -31.52 2.56 5.46
CA GLU A 288 -32.38 3.08 6.55
C GLU A 288 -32.38 2.15 7.78
N TYR A 289 -31.87 2.62 8.92
CA TYR A 289 -31.85 1.87 10.20
C TYR A 289 -32.91 2.31 11.23
N ARG A 290 -33.59 3.44 11.00
CA ARG A 290 -34.58 4.03 11.94
C ARG A 290 -34.05 4.11 13.38
N ILE A 291 -32.88 4.71 13.55
CA ILE A 291 -32.28 4.88 14.87
C ILE A 291 -33.09 5.96 15.62
N PRO A 292 -33.61 5.70 16.84
CA PRO A 292 -34.36 6.69 17.59
C PRO A 292 -33.41 7.76 18.18
N ILE A 293 -33.67 9.03 17.87
CA ILE A 293 -32.77 10.14 18.26
C ILE A 293 -33.28 10.90 19.49
N LEU A 294 -34.60 11.11 19.59
CA LEU A 294 -35.24 11.88 20.68
C LEU A 294 -36.11 10.98 21.57
N GLY A 295 -35.93 11.12 22.89
CA GLY A 295 -36.77 10.48 23.90
C GLY A 295 -37.71 11.48 24.58
N GLY A 296 -39.00 11.43 24.28
CA GLY A 296 -39.99 12.32 24.89
C GLY A 296 -41.29 12.42 24.11
N GLY A 297 -42.20 11.45 24.25
CA GLY A 297 -43.56 11.49 23.71
C GLY A 297 -43.71 11.31 22.19
N SER A 298 -42.72 11.73 21.39
CA SER A 298 -42.67 11.51 19.94
C SER A 298 -41.26 11.06 19.52
N THR A 299 -41.13 9.82 19.07
CA THR A 299 -39.85 9.28 18.60
C THR A 299 -39.54 9.83 17.21
N VAL A 300 -38.51 10.66 17.12
CA VAL A 300 -37.91 11.06 15.84
C VAL A 300 -36.84 10.04 15.45
N PHE A 301 -36.91 9.56 14.22
CA PHE A 301 -35.96 8.59 13.66
C PHE A 301 -34.88 9.28 12.83
N SER A 302 -33.72 8.63 12.72
CA SER A 302 -32.63 9.05 11.85
C SER A 302 -33.03 9.06 10.37
N ALA A 303 -32.49 10.01 9.62
CA ALA A 303 -32.63 10.08 8.17
C ALA A 303 -31.99 8.86 7.48
N PRO A 304 -32.35 8.55 6.21
CA PRO A 304 -31.67 7.56 5.40
C PRO A 304 -30.15 7.81 5.32
N GLY A 305 -29.40 6.71 5.23
CA GLY A 305 -27.94 6.69 5.23
C GLY A 305 -27.29 6.88 6.61
N VAL A 306 -28.02 7.33 7.65
CA VAL A 306 -27.46 7.40 9.01
C VAL A 306 -27.39 6.00 9.60
N VAL A 307 -26.17 5.52 9.88
CA VAL A 307 -25.91 4.17 10.38
C VAL A 307 -25.51 4.12 11.85
N ARG A 308 -25.04 5.24 12.41
CA ARG A 308 -24.81 5.39 13.86
C ARG A 308 -24.95 6.86 14.26
N VAL A 309 -25.49 7.08 15.46
CA VAL A 309 -25.60 8.39 16.10
C VAL A 309 -24.73 8.34 17.35
N LEU A 310 -23.61 9.08 17.39
CA LEU A 310 -22.63 8.96 18.48
C LEU A 310 -23.18 9.51 19.81
N ASN A 311 -22.56 9.10 20.92
CA ASN A 311 -22.98 9.47 22.27
C ASN A 311 -23.02 11.01 22.43
N ALA A 312 -24.08 11.53 23.06
CA ALA A 312 -24.31 12.96 23.25
C ALA A 312 -23.28 13.65 24.18
N ASN A 313 -22.41 12.89 24.85
CA ASN A 313 -21.24 13.38 25.57
C ASN A 313 -20.00 13.66 24.68
N ILE A 314 -20.02 13.25 23.41
CA ILE A 314 -18.92 13.50 22.46
C ILE A 314 -19.19 14.84 21.78
N GLY A 315 -18.63 15.90 22.35
CA GLY A 315 -18.73 17.26 21.81
C GLY A 315 -18.00 17.43 20.48
N ARG A 316 -18.19 18.61 19.87
CA ARG A 316 -17.54 18.98 18.60
C ARG A 316 -16.01 19.06 18.74
N ASP A 317 -15.55 19.41 19.94
CA ASP A 317 -14.15 19.48 20.39
C ASP A 317 -13.47 18.10 20.52
N ARG A 318 -14.24 17.01 20.47
CA ARG A 318 -13.78 15.62 20.60
C ARG A 318 -13.83 14.86 19.28
N SER A 319 -13.28 15.48 18.24
CA SER A 319 -13.14 14.87 16.91
C SER A 319 -12.25 13.61 16.95
N ASP A 320 -11.34 13.49 17.93
CA ASP A 320 -10.56 12.28 18.23
C ASP A 320 -11.43 11.06 18.58
N LEU A 321 -12.44 11.24 19.44
CA LEU A 321 -13.40 10.18 19.79
C LEU A 321 -14.36 9.90 18.64
N ALA A 322 -14.72 10.91 17.84
CA ALA A 322 -15.51 10.71 16.64
C ALA A 322 -14.76 9.86 15.60
N LEU A 323 -13.46 10.14 15.38
CA LEU A 323 -12.58 9.35 14.52
C LEU A 323 -12.38 7.91 15.04
N ALA A 324 -12.15 7.73 16.34
CA ALA A 324 -12.10 6.40 16.95
C ALA A 324 -13.41 5.61 16.73
N SER A 325 -14.56 6.29 16.79
CA SER A 325 -15.88 5.70 16.54
C SER A 325 -16.13 5.37 15.06
N LEU A 326 -15.54 6.13 14.13
CA LEU A 326 -15.55 5.86 12.69
C LEU A 326 -14.73 4.60 12.35
N ILE A 327 -13.50 4.54 12.83
CA ILE A 327 -12.59 3.39 12.62
C ILE A 327 -13.21 2.12 13.23
N ALA A 328 -13.72 2.21 14.46
CA ALA A 328 -14.43 1.11 15.11
C ALA A 328 -15.64 0.58 14.32
N PHE A 329 -16.31 1.44 13.56
CA PHE A 329 -17.39 1.05 12.66
C PHE A 329 -16.85 0.39 11.39
N GLN A 330 -15.86 1.00 10.72
CA GLN A 330 -15.25 0.49 9.49
C GLN A 330 -14.41 -0.79 9.68
N ASP A 331 -13.97 -1.10 10.89
CA ASP A 331 -13.30 -2.36 11.23
C ASP A 331 -14.32 -3.52 11.34
N ARG A 332 -15.50 -3.24 11.92
CA ARG A 332 -16.57 -4.23 12.11
C ARG A 332 -17.45 -4.46 10.87
N TYR A 333 -17.60 -3.45 10.03
CA TYR A 333 -18.56 -3.42 8.92
C TYR A 333 -17.95 -2.86 7.65
N ASP A 334 -18.33 -3.44 6.52
CA ASP A 334 -17.78 -3.17 5.19
C ASP A 334 -18.66 -2.14 4.46
N LEU A 335 -18.86 -0.97 5.09
CA LEU A 335 -19.62 0.15 4.53
C LEU A 335 -18.71 1.36 4.35
N SER A 336 -18.79 2.01 3.19
CA SER A 336 -18.15 3.31 3.00
C SER A 336 -18.97 4.37 3.73
N VAL A 337 -18.36 5.00 4.73
CA VAL A 337 -19.02 5.92 5.66
C VAL A 337 -18.13 7.11 6.00
N ARG A 338 -18.77 8.24 6.31
CA ARG A 338 -18.15 9.48 6.79
C ARG A 338 -18.64 9.89 8.18
N LEU A 339 -17.91 10.82 8.79
CA LEU A 339 -18.36 11.60 9.95
C LEU A 339 -19.05 12.89 9.51
N GLU A 340 -20.19 13.17 10.13
CA GLU A 340 -20.99 14.38 9.92
C GLU A 340 -21.37 14.98 11.28
N TRP A 341 -21.30 16.30 11.44
CA TRP A 341 -21.76 16.98 12.65
C TRP A 341 -23.14 17.60 12.39
N ASP A 342 -24.14 17.16 13.16
CA ASP A 342 -25.50 17.72 13.09
C ASP A 342 -25.75 18.66 14.29
N PRO A 343 -25.82 19.99 14.09
CA PRO A 343 -26.07 20.97 15.14
C PRO A 343 -27.54 21.08 15.57
N LEU A 344 -28.44 20.30 14.97
CA LEU A 344 -29.87 20.27 15.34
C LEU A 344 -30.19 19.18 16.37
N LEU A 345 -29.25 18.26 16.62
CA LEU A 345 -29.45 17.20 17.60
C LEU A 345 -29.05 17.65 19.02
N PRO A 346 -29.82 17.29 20.05
CA PRO A 346 -29.48 17.67 21.42
C PRO A 346 -28.24 16.92 21.90
N ASP A 347 -27.30 17.66 22.48
CA ASP A 347 -26.17 17.10 23.22
C ASP A 347 -26.59 16.72 24.66
N ALA A 348 -25.67 16.16 25.45
CA ALA A 348 -25.93 15.79 26.83
C ALA A 348 -26.03 17.00 27.79
N ASN A 349 -25.62 18.19 27.33
CA ASN A 349 -25.44 19.39 28.14
C ASN A 349 -26.48 20.47 27.85
N SER A 350 -27.53 20.16 27.08
CA SER A 350 -28.45 21.13 26.49
C SER A 350 -29.26 21.92 27.54
N SER A 351 -28.68 23.03 27.98
CA SER A 351 -29.28 24.16 28.68
C SER A 351 -28.51 25.43 28.27
N PRO A 352 -29.17 26.59 28.09
CA PRO A 352 -28.77 27.58 27.09
C PRO A 352 -27.81 28.68 27.60
N PRO A 353 -27.22 29.52 26.72
CA PRO A 353 -26.79 29.27 25.35
C PRO A 353 -25.38 29.89 25.09
N SER A 354 -24.31 29.10 25.10
CA SER A 354 -22.95 29.59 24.76
C SER A 354 -22.12 28.69 23.84
N ASP A 355 -22.63 27.50 23.52
CA ASP A 355 -22.12 26.63 22.45
C ASP A 355 -23.31 26.14 21.60
N PRO A 356 -23.11 25.85 20.31
CA PRO A 356 -24.12 25.19 19.50
C PRO A 356 -24.23 23.73 19.94
N SER A 357 -25.42 23.36 20.44
CA SER A 357 -25.80 21.96 20.63
C SER A 357 -25.55 21.15 19.36
N GLY A 358 -25.20 19.88 19.47
CA GLY A 358 -25.10 18.99 18.31
C GLY A 358 -24.59 17.60 18.65
N ARG A 359 -24.62 16.70 17.68
CA ARG A 359 -24.05 15.35 17.79
C ARG A 359 -23.33 14.94 16.51
N TRP A 360 -22.29 14.13 16.68
CA TRP A 360 -21.65 13.42 15.58
C TRP A 360 -22.52 12.26 15.08
N LEU A 361 -22.59 12.11 13.76
CA LEU A 361 -23.26 11.05 13.02
C LEU A 361 -22.23 10.29 12.18
N ILE A 362 -22.45 8.99 12.01
CA ILE A 362 -21.83 8.20 10.95
C ILE A 362 -22.89 8.00 9.86
N ARG A 363 -22.57 8.42 8.64
CA ARG A 363 -23.45 8.33 7.46
C ARG A 363 -22.76 7.57 6.33
N THR A 364 -23.48 6.71 5.62
CA THR A 364 -23.02 6.07 4.37
C THR A 364 -22.74 7.10 3.29
N ASN A 365 -21.68 6.87 2.52
CA ASN A 365 -21.28 7.73 1.43
C ASN A 365 -22.09 7.51 0.14
N THR A 366 -22.18 8.58 -0.65
CA THR A 366 -22.44 8.54 -2.10
C THR A 366 -21.13 8.63 -2.88
N LEU A 367 -21.17 8.45 -4.20
CA LEU A 367 -20.01 8.73 -5.06
C LEU A 367 -19.62 10.21 -5.04
N GLY A 368 -20.58 11.15 -4.99
CA GLY A 368 -20.27 12.58 -4.87
C GLY A 368 -19.63 12.97 -3.54
N ASP A 369 -19.99 12.30 -2.44
CA ASP A 369 -19.35 12.51 -1.14
C ASP A 369 -17.87 12.07 -1.15
N LEU A 370 -17.57 10.94 -1.80
CA LEU A 370 -16.23 10.35 -1.88
C LEU A 370 -15.25 11.11 -2.78
N THR A 371 -15.74 12.02 -3.63
CA THR A 371 -14.88 12.97 -4.33
C THR A 371 -14.09 13.83 -3.33
N LYS A 372 -14.67 14.16 -2.17
CA LYS A 372 -14.01 14.90 -1.09
C LYS A 372 -13.14 13.98 -0.22
N ARG A 373 -11.91 14.39 0.10
CA ARG A 373 -10.91 13.57 0.81
C ARG A 373 -11.36 13.21 2.24
N GLU A 374 -12.09 14.09 2.93
CA GLU A 374 -12.58 13.91 4.31
C GLU A 374 -13.60 12.79 4.53
N ASN A 375 -14.15 12.25 3.46
CA ASN A 375 -15.18 11.20 3.49
C ASN A 375 -14.63 9.82 3.09
N ARG A 376 -13.40 9.75 2.58
CA ARG A 376 -12.74 8.53 2.13
C ARG A 376 -12.26 7.68 3.31
N PHE A 377 -12.04 6.40 3.07
CA PHE A 377 -11.48 5.48 4.05
C PHE A 377 -10.13 5.98 4.61
N GLU A 378 -9.90 5.80 5.92
CA GLU A 378 -8.64 6.11 6.63
C GLU A 378 -8.13 7.56 6.55
N HIS A 379 -8.96 8.50 6.08
CA HIS A 379 -8.62 9.92 5.94
C HIS A 379 -8.95 10.74 7.21
N HIS A 380 -8.05 10.70 8.20
CA HIS A 380 -8.33 11.23 9.55
C HIS A 380 -8.02 12.74 9.79
N GLY A 381 -6.99 13.31 9.16
CA GLY A 381 -6.78 14.77 9.05
C GLY A 381 -6.71 15.58 10.34
N PHE A 382 -6.29 14.99 11.46
CA PHE A 382 -6.50 15.56 12.80
C PHE A 382 -5.24 16.21 13.40
N VAL A 383 -5.38 17.41 13.97
CA VAL A 383 -4.31 18.13 14.69
C VAL A 383 -4.65 18.22 16.18
N PRO A 384 -3.84 17.63 17.09
CA PRO A 384 -4.20 17.51 18.51
C PRO A 384 -4.02 18.80 19.34
N GLN A 385 -3.06 19.66 18.99
CA GLN A 385 -2.72 20.86 19.75
C GLN A 385 -2.28 22.02 18.82
N PRO A 386 -3.20 22.86 18.33
CA PRO A 386 -2.83 24.07 17.58
C PRO A 386 -2.14 25.08 18.49
N THR A 387 -0.81 25.20 18.39
CA THR A 387 0.03 26.13 19.17
C THR A 387 0.05 27.54 18.57
N ASN A 388 0.04 27.62 17.24
CA ASN A 388 -0.08 28.85 16.45
C ASN A 388 -1.28 28.68 15.51
N ALA A 389 -1.97 29.77 15.21
CA ALA A 389 -3.22 29.72 14.46
C ALA A 389 -3.04 29.17 13.03
N PHE A 390 -3.57 27.98 12.77
CA PHE A 390 -4.35 27.79 11.54
C PHE A 390 -5.66 28.57 11.73
N TRP A 391 -5.57 29.86 11.41
CA TRP A 391 -6.63 30.83 11.10
C TRP A 391 -7.77 30.99 12.12
N THR A 392 -7.60 31.99 12.99
CA THR A 392 -8.45 32.27 14.15
C THR A 392 -9.76 33.02 13.89
N GLU A 393 -10.18 33.28 12.65
CA GLU A 393 -11.30 34.23 12.41
C GLU A 393 -12.53 33.77 11.62
N GLN A 394 -12.54 32.62 10.92
CA GLN A 394 -13.79 32.10 10.33
C GLN A 394 -14.62 31.17 11.26
N ARG A 395 -14.13 30.86 12.47
CA ARG A 395 -14.90 30.14 13.52
C ARG A 395 -14.99 30.88 14.87
N GLY A 396 -14.94 32.21 14.85
CA GLY A 396 -15.13 33.05 16.03
C GLY A 396 -13.88 33.16 16.93
N PRO A 397 -13.91 34.03 17.96
CA PRO A 397 -12.72 34.69 18.48
C PRO A 397 -11.93 33.88 19.51
N THR A 398 -11.64 32.61 19.24
CA THR A 398 -10.65 31.80 19.98
C THR A 398 -10.29 30.56 19.15
N PRO A 399 -9.00 30.16 19.06
CA PRO A 399 -8.65 28.85 18.50
C PRO A 399 -9.22 27.77 19.41
N ARG A 400 -10.32 27.16 18.98
CA ARG A 400 -11.11 26.24 19.80
C ARG A 400 -10.94 24.80 19.33
N PHE A 401 -10.06 24.12 20.06
CA PHE A 401 -9.94 22.65 20.17
C PHE A 401 -9.27 21.92 18.99
N ALA A 402 -9.03 20.63 19.22
CA ALA A 402 -8.48 19.71 18.23
C ALA A 402 -9.57 19.35 17.20
N ASP A 403 -9.38 19.79 15.96
CA ASP A 403 -10.33 19.59 14.85
C ASP A 403 -9.61 18.94 13.65
N ARG A 404 -10.38 18.58 12.62
CA ARG A 404 -9.88 18.03 11.37
C ARG A 404 -9.61 19.14 10.36
N PHE A 405 -8.46 19.06 9.69
CA PHE A 405 -7.97 20.00 8.68
C PHE A 405 -7.92 19.32 7.31
N PHE A 406 -8.34 20.05 6.29
CA PHE A 406 -8.45 19.60 4.90
C PHE A 406 -8.08 20.73 3.94
N PRO A 407 -7.65 20.42 2.70
CA PRO A 407 -7.21 19.09 2.26
C PRO A 407 -5.90 18.70 2.95
N PHE A 408 -5.75 17.42 3.25
CA PHE A 408 -4.53 16.86 3.84
C PHE A 408 -4.17 15.57 3.10
N ALA A 409 -2.87 15.24 3.06
CA ALA A 409 -2.38 14.00 2.46
C ALA A 409 -2.77 12.79 3.32
N ALA A 410 -3.39 11.80 2.70
CA ALA A 410 -3.66 10.51 3.31
C ALA A 410 -2.37 9.90 3.89
N VAL A 411 -2.51 8.99 4.86
CA VAL A 411 -1.40 8.15 5.32
C VAL A 411 -0.22 8.98 5.87
N THR A 412 -0.39 9.58 7.05
CA THR A 412 0.58 10.59 7.54
C THR A 412 1.97 10.01 7.76
N ALA A 413 2.97 10.60 7.12
CA ALA A 413 4.36 10.52 7.55
C ALA A 413 4.61 11.60 8.59
N GLY A 414 4.80 11.24 9.86
CA GLY A 414 5.16 12.23 10.88
C GLY A 414 6.49 12.90 10.53
N ILE A 415 6.50 14.19 10.24
CA ILE A 415 7.69 15.03 10.31
C ILE A 415 7.37 16.09 11.35
N HIS A 416 8.17 16.12 12.41
CA HIS A 416 8.00 17.03 13.54
C HIS A 416 9.26 17.89 13.68
N SER A 417 9.10 19.07 14.28
CA SER A 417 10.21 20.00 14.47
C SER A 417 11.12 19.54 15.61
N ASN A 418 12.37 19.18 15.31
CA ASN A 418 13.49 18.94 16.26
C ASN A 418 13.20 18.07 17.50
N THR A 419 12.12 17.28 17.54
CA THR A 419 11.65 16.63 18.77
C THR A 419 12.17 15.18 18.86
N PRO A 420 12.59 14.69 20.04
CA PRO A 420 12.90 13.26 20.22
C PRO A 420 11.67 12.36 19.92
N ALA A 421 11.89 11.05 19.85
CA ALA A 421 10.86 10.03 19.62
C ALA A 421 9.54 10.35 20.34
N LEU A 422 8.46 10.52 19.57
CA LEU A 422 7.14 10.86 20.09
C LEU A 422 6.38 9.59 20.47
N ASN A 423 5.75 9.60 21.64
CA ASN A 423 4.90 8.50 22.10
C ASN A 423 3.54 8.55 21.39
N ALA A 424 3.13 7.42 20.82
CA ALA A 424 1.81 7.27 20.21
C ALA A 424 0.69 7.33 21.26
N GLN A 425 -0.34 8.13 21.01
CA GLN A 425 -1.55 8.20 21.83
C GLN A 425 -2.67 7.40 21.19
N PHE A 426 -3.31 6.53 21.97
CA PHE A 426 -4.36 5.64 21.53
C PHE A 426 -5.73 6.11 22.05
N VAL A 427 -6.70 6.24 21.15
CA VAL A 427 -8.08 6.63 21.43
C VAL A 427 -9.01 5.52 20.93
N SER A 428 -9.77 4.90 21.83
CA SER A 428 -10.75 3.87 21.50
C SER A 428 -12.18 4.44 21.46
N ASP A 429 -13.06 3.73 20.76
CA ASP A 429 -14.49 3.95 20.82
C ASP A 429 -15.01 3.78 22.27
N PRO A 430 -15.74 4.75 22.84
CA PRO A 430 -16.17 4.71 24.23
C PRO A 430 -17.31 3.71 24.53
N GLU A 431 -17.95 3.13 23.51
CA GLU A 431 -18.94 2.07 23.67
C GLU A 431 -18.31 0.65 23.67
N LEU A 432 -17.04 0.50 23.31
CA LEU A 432 -16.36 -0.80 23.19
C LEU A 432 -15.31 -1.03 24.29
N PRO A 433 -15.09 -2.29 24.71
CA PRO A 433 -14.07 -2.58 25.71
C PRO A 433 -12.66 -2.42 25.13
N SER A 434 -11.80 -1.75 25.90
CA SER A 434 -10.37 -1.59 25.59
C SER A 434 -9.52 -1.51 26.87
N THR A 435 -8.33 -2.09 26.82
CA THR A 435 -7.21 -1.77 27.72
C THR A 435 -6.14 -1.04 26.90
N PRO A 436 -5.85 0.25 27.18
CA PRO A 436 -4.94 1.03 26.34
C PRO A 436 -3.54 0.44 26.21
N ALA A 437 -3.02 0.46 24.98
CA ALA A 437 -1.62 0.19 24.69
C ALA A 437 -0.71 1.31 25.23
N THR A 438 0.51 0.96 25.60
CA THR A 438 1.51 1.89 26.13
C THR A 438 2.90 1.57 25.58
N GLY A 439 3.77 2.58 25.49
CA GLY A 439 5.16 2.38 25.07
C GLY A 439 5.30 1.98 23.60
N PHE A 440 4.57 2.63 22.69
CA PHE A 440 4.91 2.68 21.29
C PHE A 440 5.42 4.09 20.98
N ARG A 441 6.58 4.19 20.32
CA ARG A 441 7.19 5.48 19.97
C ARG A 441 7.63 5.51 18.52
N SER A 442 7.68 6.71 17.96
CA SER A 442 8.23 6.93 16.62
C SER A 442 9.75 6.74 16.62
N VAL A 443 10.27 6.11 15.56
CA VAL A 443 11.70 6.14 15.25
C VAL A 443 11.92 7.24 14.22
N ASN A 444 12.75 8.21 14.57
CA ASN A 444 12.96 9.43 13.81
C ASN A 444 14.35 9.42 13.13
N ASP A 445 14.46 10.01 11.94
CA ASP A 445 15.71 10.19 11.21
C ASP A 445 15.87 11.63 10.67
N THR A 446 17.11 12.11 10.55
CA THR A 446 17.44 13.53 10.30
C THR A 446 17.58 13.84 8.82
N LEU A 447 16.70 14.72 8.31
CA LEU A 447 16.58 15.05 6.88
C LEU A 447 17.67 15.98 6.31
N GLY A 448 18.88 15.98 6.89
CA GLY A 448 19.96 16.86 6.44
C GLY A 448 19.66 18.34 6.71
N GLY A 449 19.29 18.66 7.96
CA GLY A 449 18.89 19.98 8.41
C GLY A 449 18.43 19.93 9.87
N THR A 450 17.43 20.74 10.22
CA THR A 450 16.77 20.73 11.54
C THR A 450 15.53 19.83 11.62
N ASP A 451 15.13 19.23 10.51
CA ASP A 451 13.86 18.50 10.42
C ASP A 451 14.06 16.99 10.48
N THR A 452 13.13 16.30 11.14
CA THR A 452 13.22 14.87 11.43
C THR A 452 11.95 14.13 11.00
N ALA A 453 12.10 13.09 10.19
CA ALA A 453 10.99 12.25 9.71
C ALA A 453 10.87 10.94 10.48
N VAL A 454 9.64 10.49 10.71
CA VAL A 454 9.33 9.19 11.29
C VAL A 454 9.48 8.09 10.23
N VAL A 455 10.49 7.24 10.41
CA VAL A 455 10.81 6.14 9.50
C VAL A 455 10.15 4.82 9.89
N ALA A 456 9.87 4.62 11.18
CA ALA A 456 9.19 3.42 11.69
C ALA A 456 8.62 3.65 13.10
N TYR A 457 8.09 2.57 13.71
CA TYR A 457 7.64 2.55 15.09
C TYR A 457 8.23 1.36 15.85
N GLU A 458 8.94 1.66 16.95
CA GLU A 458 9.45 0.67 17.89
C GLU A 458 8.52 0.58 19.12
N ARG A 459 8.53 -0.59 19.76
CA ARG A 459 7.81 -0.84 21.01
C ARG A 459 8.83 -0.84 22.13
N ASP A 460 8.58 -0.04 23.16
CA ASP A 460 9.41 0.03 24.35
C ASP A 460 9.45 -1.32 25.07
N SER A 461 10.61 -1.65 25.65
CA SER A 461 10.83 -2.91 26.37
C SER A 461 9.96 -3.09 27.63
N GLY A 462 9.27 -2.04 28.08
CA GLY A 462 8.24 -2.10 29.13
C GLY A 462 6.81 -1.79 28.67
N GLY A 463 6.59 -1.55 27.37
CA GLY A 463 5.29 -1.18 26.81
C GLY A 463 4.33 -2.36 26.69
N ALA A 464 3.06 -2.17 27.06
CA ALA A 464 2.01 -3.17 26.88
C ALA A 464 1.30 -2.97 25.54
N GLY A 465 1.05 -4.05 24.80
CA GLY A 465 0.29 -4.01 23.54
C GLY A 465 -1.19 -3.60 23.68
N GLY A 466 -1.69 -3.46 24.91
CA GLY A 466 -3.12 -3.26 25.16
C GLY A 466 -3.97 -4.44 24.66
N SER A 467 -5.28 -4.28 24.68
CA SER A 467 -6.23 -5.18 24.01
C SER A 467 -7.49 -4.39 23.70
N TYR A 468 -7.97 -4.48 22.46
CA TYR A 468 -9.10 -3.72 21.95
C TYR A 468 -10.04 -4.65 21.18
N ALA A 469 -11.35 -4.44 21.30
CA ALA A 469 -12.32 -5.19 20.51
C ALA A 469 -12.26 -4.89 18.99
N VAL A 470 -11.70 -3.73 18.62
CA VAL A 470 -11.55 -3.19 17.26
C VAL A 470 -10.33 -2.27 17.22
N ARG A 471 -9.84 -1.92 16.02
CA ARG A 471 -8.73 -0.98 15.86
C ARG A 471 -9.00 0.38 16.54
N PRO A 472 -8.13 0.87 17.45
CA PRO A 472 -8.21 2.23 17.99
C PRO A 472 -7.73 3.26 16.96
N TYR A 473 -8.17 4.51 17.12
CA TYR A 473 -7.52 5.66 16.50
C TYR A 473 -6.18 5.91 17.20
N VAL A 474 -5.13 6.25 16.44
CA VAL A 474 -3.80 6.52 17.00
C VAL A 474 -3.20 7.78 16.36
N PHE A 475 -2.61 8.64 17.16
CA PHE A 475 -1.93 9.86 16.69
C PHE A 475 -0.64 10.15 17.46
N LEU A 476 0.23 10.97 16.88
CA LEU A 476 1.43 11.49 17.51
C LEU A 476 1.13 12.91 18.03
N PRO A 477 1.37 13.22 19.33
CA PRO A 477 1.12 14.53 19.90
C PRO A 477 2.26 15.51 19.55
N ASP A 478 2.29 15.96 18.30
CA ASP A 478 3.19 17.00 17.82
C ASP A 478 2.65 18.41 18.12
N THR A 479 3.55 19.36 18.37
CA THR A 479 3.28 20.78 18.61
C THR A 479 3.44 21.64 17.35
N ALA A 480 4.00 21.09 16.27
CA ALA A 480 4.22 21.79 14.99
C ALA A 480 2.95 22.00 14.13
N ASN A 481 1.76 21.74 14.68
CA ASN A 481 0.44 21.94 14.05
C ASN A 481 0.15 21.05 12.83
N TYR A 482 0.89 19.95 12.68
CA TYR A 482 0.76 19.01 11.56
C TYR A 482 -0.13 17.80 11.89
N PRO A 483 -0.98 17.32 10.96
CA PRO A 483 -1.71 16.07 11.15
C PRO A 483 -0.76 14.86 11.17
N ALA A 484 -0.73 14.13 12.29
CA ALA A 484 0.11 12.95 12.47
C ALA A 484 -0.71 11.79 13.07
N SER A 485 -1.32 10.97 12.21
CA SER A 485 -2.21 9.85 12.56
C SER A 485 -1.71 8.52 12.00
N VAL A 486 -1.53 7.54 12.88
CA VAL A 486 -0.87 6.25 12.58
C VAL A 486 -1.86 5.11 12.78
N ARG A 487 -1.63 3.95 12.18
CA ARG A 487 -2.60 2.84 12.21
C ARG A 487 -2.08 1.73 13.10
N ALA A 488 -2.88 1.35 14.09
CA ALA A 488 -2.61 0.19 14.93
C ALA A 488 -2.95 -1.10 14.18
N VAL A 489 -1.95 -1.99 14.04
CA VAL A 489 -2.15 -3.36 13.59
C VAL A 489 -2.44 -4.22 14.81
N LEU A 490 -3.57 -4.92 14.79
CA LEU A 490 -3.99 -5.82 15.86
C LEU A 490 -3.72 -7.28 15.50
N ASP A 491 -3.43 -8.11 16.52
CA ASP A 491 -3.43 -9.56 16.38
C ASP A 491 -4.86 -10.16 16.45
N GLU A 492 -4.95 -11.49 16.42
CA GLU A 492 -6.21 -12.25 16.57
C GLU A 492 -6.89 -12.08 17.95
N ASN A 493 -6.14 -11.63 18.97
CA ASN A 493 -6.62 -11.37 20.33
C ASN A 493 -6.93 -9.88 20.56
N GLY A 494 -6.83 -9.04 19.53
CA GLY A 494 -7.05 -7.60 19.60
C GLY A 494 -5.91 -6.81 20.27
N GLN A 495 -4.73 -7.38 20.47
CA GLN A 495 -3.56 -6.68 21.00
C GLN A 495 -2.86 -5.87 19.92
N VAL A 496 -2.44 -4.64 20.23
CA VAL A 496 -1.59 -3.85 19.34
C VAL A 496 -0.19 -4.45 19.32
N VAL A 497 0.26 -4.81 18.14
CA VAL A 497 1.55 -5.48 17.90
C VAL A 497 2.48 -4.64 17.03
N HIS A 498 1.94 -3.74 16.21
CA HIS A 498 2.71 -2.82 15.38
C HIS A 498 1.90 -1.55 15.09
N LEU A 499 2.60 -0.45 14.83
CA LEU A 499 2.03 0.76 14.26
C LEU A 499 2.65 0.96 12.88
N THR A 500 1.84 1.33 11.91
CA THR A 500 2.30 1.68 10.55
C THR A 500 1.86 3.11 10.21
N ASN A 501 2.65 3.80 9.38
CA ASN A 501 2.22 5.03 8.72
C ASN A 501 1.08 4.71 7.75
N GLY A 502 1.28 3.63 6.97
CA GLY A 502 0.41 3.00 5.98
C GLY A 502 -0.98 2.59 6.48
N LEU A 503 -1.71 1.89 5.63
CA LEU A 503 -2.98 1.26 6.01
C LEU A 503 -2.74 0.03 6.90
N ALA A 504 -3.70 -0.28 7.76
CA ALA A 504 -3.68 -1.49 8.59
C ALA A 504 -4.77 -2.50 8.18
N PRO A 505 -4.46 -3.81 8.20
CA PRO A 505 -5.42 -4.86 7.89
C PRO A 505 -6.48 -5.03 8.99
N LEU A 506 -7.48 -5.87 8.71
CA LEU A 506 -8.48 -6.30 9.69
C LEU A 506 -7.83 -7.06 10.86
N GLY A 507 -8.29 -6.76 12.07
CA GLY A 507 -7.80 -7.34 13.32
C GLY A 507 -8.80 -8.29 14.00
N GLY A 508 -8.37 -8.89 15.11
CA GLY A 508 -9.23 -9.69 15.98
C GLY A 508 -9.92 -10.84 15.23
N GLY A 509 -11.22 -10.99 15.45
CA GLY A 509 -12.05 -12.04 14.84
C GLY A 509 -12.31 -11.89 13.33
N ARG A 510 -11.82 -10.83 12.68
CA ARG A 510 -11.87 -10.62 11.21
C ARG A 510 -10.49 -10.72 10.55
N ARG A 511 -9.45 -11.05 11.31
CA ARG A 511 -8.08 -11.11 10.82
C ARG A 511 -7.96 -12.14 9.70
N GLY A 512 -7.60 -11.68 8.50
CA GLY A 512 -7.45 -12.51 7.31
C GLY A 512 -8.59 -12.39 6.28
N ASP A 513 -9.73 -11.78 6.63
CA ASP A 513 -10.85 -11.54 5.71
C ASP A 513 -10.44 -10.71 4.48
N ASP A 514 -9.40 -9.87 4.61
CA ASP A 514 -8.89 -8.94 3.61
C ASP A 514 -7.58 -9.39 2.92
N VAL A 515 -7.05 -10.58 3.24
CA VAL A 515 -5.77 -11.08 2.70
C VAL A 515 -5.94 -11.61 1.27
N MET A 516 -5.08 -11.13 0.37
CA MET A 516 -5.02 -11.56 -1.03
C MET A 516 -3.78 -12.41 -1.36
N LEU A 517 -2.62 -12.11 -0.77
CA LEU A 517 -1.38 -12.85 -0.99
C LEU A 517 -0.44 -12.66 0.21
N THR A 518 0.19 -13.73 0.71
CA THR A 518 0.98 -13.72 1.97
C THR A 518 2.50 -13.77 1.78
N GLU A 519 2.96 -14.12 0.58
CA GLU A 519 4.39 -14.25 0.21
C GLU A 519 4.72 -13.34 -0.98
N ALA A 520 4.20 -12.11 -0.97
CA ALA A 520 4.56 -11.10 -1.95
C ALA A 520 6.00 -10.62 -1.70
N LEU A 521 6.72 -10.40 -2.81
CA LEU A 521 7.95 -9.61 -2.82
C LEU A 521 7.55 -8.15 -3.00
N ALA A 522 6.95 -7.79 -4.15
CA ALA A 522 6.65 -6.41 -4.51
C ALA A 522 5.16 -6.16 -4.79
N PHE A 523 4.70 -4.96 -4.47
CA PHE A 523 3.37 -4.41 -4.78
C PHE A 523 3.54 -2.96 -5.28
N ASP A 524 3.72 -2.84 -6.59
CA ASP A 524 4.48 -1.76 -7.25
C ASP A 524 3.54 -0.99 -8.21
N LEU A 525 3.30 0.31 -7.99
CA LEU A 525 2.27 1.13 -8.65
C LEU A 525 2.84 2.27 -9.51
N ARG A 526 3.09 1.98 -10.79
CA ARG A 526 3.69 2.97 -11.71
C ARG A 526 2.69 3.65 -12.61
N VAL A 527 2.77 4.97 -12.68
CA VAL A 527 1.98 5.81 -13.59
C VAL A 527 2.68 5.97 -14.94
N TYR A 528 1.93 6.09 -16.03
CA TYR A 528 2.54 6.39 -17.33
C TYR A 528 2.82 7.88 -17.50
N ASP A 529 4.10 8.27 -17.41
CA ASP A 529 4.57 9.61 -17.72
C ASP A 529 5.06 9.67 -19.20
N PRO A 530 4.42 10.48 -20.07
CA PRO A 530 4.82 10.61 -21.47
C PRO A 530 6.12 11.41 -21.69
N GLY A 531 6.56 12.19 -20.71
CA GLY A 531 7.79 13.00 -20.74
C GLY A 531 9.02 12.31 -20.17
N ALA A 532 8.84 11.20 -19.44
CA ALA A 532 9.94 10.48 -18.79
C ALA A 532 11.01 10.00 -19.78
N PRO A 533 12.29 10.40 -19.64
CA PRO A 533 13.34 10.02 -20.59
C PRO A 533 13.84 8.60 -20.34
N VAL A 534 14.15 7.90 -21.44
CA VAL A 534 14.71 6.54 -21.45
C VAL A 534 16.08 6.58 -22.12
N TYR A 535 17.11 6.11 -21.43
CA TYR A 535 18.50 6.20 -21.87
C TYR A 535 19.03 4.85 -22.37
N GLY A 536 19.98 4.89 -23.31
CA GLY A 536 20.75 3.74 -23.76
C GLY A 536 22.17 3.83 -23.22
N TYR A 537 22.66 2.73 -22.64
CA TYR A 537 24.04 2.59 -22.17
C TYR A 537 24.93 1.94 -23.24
N TYR A 538 26.17 2.43 -23.35
CA TYR A 538 27.16 2.00 -24.35
C TYR A 538 28.53 1.81 -23.70
N SER A 539 28.90 0.56 -23.44
CA SER A 539 30.14 0.18 -22.75
C SER A 539 31.44 0.60 -23.44
N ALA A 540 31.39 0.89 -24.75
CA ALA A 540 32.57 1.16 -25.59
C ALA A 540 32.58 2.54 -26.28
N GLY A 541 31.67 3.45 -25.92
CA GLY A 541 31.39 4.68 -26.68
C GLY A 541 30.53 4.42 -27.93
N ALA A 542 29.77 5.41 -28.40
CA ALA A 542 28.75 5.17 -29.42
C ALA A 542 29.27 5.27 -30.86
N SER A 543 28.71 4.38 -31.68
CA SER A 543 28.53 4.57 -33.13
C SER A 543 27.56 3.51 -33.62
N THR A 544 26.42 3.90 -34.21
CA THR A 544 25.45 3.10 -35.02
C THR A 544 24.97 1.73 -34.50
N ARG A 545 25.44 1.27 -33.35
CA ARG A 545 25.08 0.01 -32.69
C ARG A 545 23.83 0.21 -31.82
N PRO A 546 23.03 -0.86 -31.60
CA PRO A 546 22.06 -0.85 -30.51
C PRO A 546 22.77 -0.60 -29.18
N ALA A 547 22.08 -0.01 -28.22
CA ALA A 547 22.56 0.12 -26.84
C ALA A 547 22.82 -1.27 -26.24
N ASP A 548 23.84 -1.37 -25.37
CA ASP A 548 24.15 -2.60 -24.66
C ASP A 548 23.10 -2.89 -23.57
N LEU A 549 22.52 -1.83 -22.98
CA LEU A 549 21.40 -1.87 -22.04
C LEU A 549 20.50 -0.65 -22.24
N ILE A 550 19.20 -0.80 -22.01
CA ILE A 550 18.24 0.30 -21.91
C ILE A 550 17.96 0.56 -20.43
N LEU A 551 17.95 1.83 -20.05
CA LEU A 551 17.71 2.33 -18.69
C LEU A 551 16.42 3.14 -18.67
N GLN A 552 15.45 2.69 -17.88
CA GLN A 552 14.19 3.36 -17.55
C GLN A 552 14.28 3.97 -16.12
N PRO A 553 13.39 4.89 -15.72
CA PRO A 553 13.52 5.58 -14.43
C PRO A 553 13.61 4.69 -13.18
N GLY A 554 13.02 3.49 -13.19
CA GLY A 554 13.16 2.51 -12.11
C GLY A 554 14.47 1.71 -12.11
N ASP A 555 15.32 1.82 -13.13
CA ASP A 555 16.59 1.10 -13.19
C ASP A 555 17.67 1.83 -12.36
N PRO A 556 18.41 1.15 -11.45
CA PRO A 556 19.44 1.77 -10.61
C PRO A 556 20.56 2.54 -11.35
N GLY A 557 20.75 2.28 -12.65
CA GLY A 557 21.73 2.99 -13.50
C GLY A 557 21.21 4.25 -14.20
N TRP A 558 19.89 4.43 -14.28
CA TRP A 558 19.24 5.61 -14.88
C TRP A 558 19.67 6.97 -14.26
N PRO A 559 19.92 7.11 -12.95
CA PRO A 559 20.26 8.39 -12.33
C PRO A 559 21.55 9.01 -12.86
N ALA A 560 22.56 8.16 -13.08
CA ALA A 560 23.84 8.57 -13.65
C ALA A 560 23.68 9.03 -15.10
N ALA A 561 22.76 8.42 -15.85
CA ALA A 561 22.41 8.84 -17.20
C ALA A 561 21.68 10.18 -17.22
N TYR A 562 20.70 10.38 -16.32
CA TYR A 562 19.99 11.65 -16.19
C TYR A 562 20.91 12.80 -15.75
N TYR A 563 21.79 12.57 -14.77
CA TYR A 563 22.78 13.55 -14.33
C TYR A 563 23.76 13.94 -15.46
N ALA A 564 24.25 12.95 -16.23
CA ALA A 564 25.11 13.18 -17.39
C ALA A 564 24.45 14.09 -18.45
N ASP A 565 23.17 13.88 -18.70
CA ASP A 565 22.35 14.68 -19.63
C ASP A 565 22.24 16.14 -19.12
N THR A 566 21.79 16.34 -17.88
CA THR A 566 21.58 17.69 -17.31
C THR A 566 22.85 18.54 -17.19
N VAL A 567 24.01 17.94 -16.95
CA VAL A 567 25.30 18.64 -16.83
C VAL A 567 25.89 19.02 -18.21
N SER A 568 25.44 18.38 -19.31
CA SER A 568 26.05 18.54 -20.63
C SER A 568 25.15 19.18 -21.70
N SER A 569 23.82 18.98 -21.68
CA SER A 569 22.85 19.68 -22.53
C SER A 569 21.41 19.53 -22.00
N PRO A 570 20.76 20.59 -21.48
CA PRO A 570 19.41 20.46 -20.95
C PRO A 570 18.33 20.64 -22.05
N LEU A 571 17.86 19.53 -22.62
CA LEU A 571 16.96 19.38 -23.80
C LEU A 571 17.56 19.76 -25.17
N GLY A 572 18.50 18.97 -25.66
CA GLY A 572 18.76 18.91 -27.11
C GLY A 572 19.95 18.05 -27.48
N ASP A 573 19.71 17.05 -28.36
CA ASP A 573 20.68 16.22 -29.06
C ASP A 573 22.00 16.01 -28.28
N GLY A 574 21.86 15.35 -27.11
CA GLY A 574 22.92 15.13 -26.13
C GLY A 574 24.18 14.45 -26.71
N PRO A 575 25.32 14.58 -26.00
CA PRO A 575 26.65 14.57 -26.60
C PRO A 575 27.03 13.27 -27.33
N PRO A 576 28.03 13.32 -28.24
CA PRO A 576 28.65 12.09 -28.74
C PRO A 576 29.15 11.28 -27.55
N VAL A 577 28.63 10.06 -27.39
CA VAL A 577 28.93 9.19 -26.25
C VAL A 577 30.43 8.96 -26.14
N THR A 578 30.99 9.39 -25.01
CA THR A 578 32.42 9.28 -24.68
C THR A 578 32.62 8.33 -23.50
N ALA A 579 33.87 7.96 -23.22
CA ALA A 579 34.21 7.17 -22.03
C ALA A 579 33.79 7.84 -20.70
N SER A 580 33.61 9.17 -20.67
CA SER A 580 33.12 9.91 -19.49
C SER A 580 31.60 9.95 -19.37
N PHE A 581 30.87 9.78 -20.49
CA PHE A 581 29.41 9.84 -20.55
C PHE A 581 28.90 8.74 -21.51
N PRO A 582 28.76 7.49 -21.04
CA PRO A 582 28.39 6.33 -21.85
C PRO A 582 26.88 6.23 -22.15
N PHE A 583 26.13 7.33 -22.04
CA PHE A 583 24.68 7.36 -22.08
C PHE A 583 24.15 8.24 -23.23
N ASN A 584 23.02 7.87 -23.83
CA ASN A 584 22.32 8.68 -24.84
C ASN A 584 20.79 8.48 -24.74
N LEU A 585 20.02 9.56 -24.83
CA LEU A 585 18.56 9.54 -24.84
C LEU A 585 18.03 8.75 -26.06
N GLN A 586 17.22 7.72 -25.81
CA GLN A 586 16.64 6.86 -26.86
C GLN A 586 15.20 7.24 -27.18
N SER A 587 14.41 7.56 -26.15
CA SER A 587 12.98 7.84 -26.26
C SER A 587 12.45 8.57 -25.02
N GLN A 588 11.20 9.01 -25.09
CA GLN A 588 10.42 9.50 -23.96
C GLN A 588 9.14 8.65 -23.82
N GLY A 589 8.62 8.53 -22.59
CA GLY A 589 7.44 7.73 -22.28
C GLY A 589 7.80 6.45 -21.53
N ALA A 590 7.55 6.42 -20.22
CA ALA A 590 7.79 5.26 -19.37
C ALA A 590 6.68 5.10 -18.32
N TYR A 591 6.58 3.89 -17.75
CA TYR A 591 5.89 3.71 -16.48
C TYR A 591 6.87 4.04 -15.36
N VAL A 592 6.50 4.98 -14.51
CA VAL A 592 7.36 5.56 -13.47
C VAL A 592 6.63 5.60 -12.14
N ASP A 593 7.41 5.47 -11.09
CA ASP A 593 7.06 5.71 -9.70
C ASP A 593 6.72 7.21 -9.54
N LEU A 594 5.85 7.60 -8.59
CA LEU A 594 5.54 9.02 -8.38
C LEU A 594 6.75 9.75 -7.75
N ALA A 595 7.05 10.96 -8.22
CA ALA A 595 8.21 11.76 -7.81
C ALA A 595 9.57 11.11 -8.09
N TYR A 596 9.70 10.28 -9.15
CA TYR A 596 10.90 9.50 -9.45
C TYR A 596 12.22 10.30 -9.61
N ARG A 597 12.20 11.63 -9.71
CA ARG A 597 13.40 12.49 -9.57
C ARG A 597 14.06 12.37 -8.19
N LEU A 598 13.24 12.36 -7.14
CA LEU A 598 13.64 12.62 -5.75
C LEU A 598 14.47 11.50 -5.13
N SER A 599 14.53 10.36 -5.81
CA SER A 599 15.44 9.28 -5.50
C SER A 599 16.93 9.65 -5.66
N PHE A 600 17.31 10.77 -6.32
CA PHE A 600 18.68 10.92 -6.87
C PHE A 600 19.34 12.33 -6.87
N ILE A 601 19.91 12.81 -5.75
CA ILE A 601 20.91 13.92 -5.78
C ILE A 601 22.04 13.76 -4.73
N ASP A 602 23.25 13.39 -5.17
CA ASP A 602 24.54 13.94 -4.68
C ASP A 602 25.33 14.48 -5.88
N PRO A 603 25.66 15.79 -5.93
CA PRO A 603 26.41 16.39 -7.02
C PRO A 603 27.86 16.74 -6.63
N SER A 604 28.38 16.26 -5.48
CA SER A 604 29.53 16.88 -4.81
C SER A 604 30.74 15.98 -4.46
N GLY A 605 30.62 14.65 -4.50
CA GLY A 605 31.78 13.75 -4.67
C GLY A 605 32.81 13.64 -3.54
N LEU A 606 32.58 14.24 -2.37
CA LEU A 606 33.44 14.11 -1.18
C LEU A 606 32.64 14.15 0.14
N LEU A 607 31.73 13.21 0.35
CA LEU A 607 31.33 12.75 1.69
C LEU A 607 31.26 11.22 1.71
N LEU A 608 31.71 10.62 2.82
CA LEU A 608 31.75 9.17 2.99
C LEU A 608 30.31 8.61 3.04
N ALA A 609 30.14 7.38 2.53
CA ALA A 609 28.86 6.65 2.53
C ALA A 609 28.47 6.11 3.93
N GLN A 610 28.47 6.99 4.94
CA GLN A 610 28.22 6.70 6.36
C GLN A 610 27.27 7.71 7.02
N ASP A 611 26.68 8.64 6.26
CA ASP A 611 25.85 9.74 6.80
C ASP A 611 24.54 9.97 6.00
N LEU A 612 24.17 8.98 5.18
CA LEU A 612 23.03 9.02 4.23
C LEU A 612 21.81 8.22 4.70
N LYS A 613 21.52 8.23 6.01
CA LYS A 613 20.27 7.67 6.53
C LYS A 613 19.09 8.39 5.86
N TYR A 614 18.32 7.63 5.06
CA TYR A 614 17.06 7.99 4.39
C TYR A 614 16.94 9.38 3.72
N ARG A 615 18.02 9.97 3.19
CA ARG A 615 17.93 11.30 2.58
C ARG A 615 17.41 11.28 1.14
N ARG A 616 16.07 11.40 0.96
CA ARG A 616 15.54 12.24 -0.13
C ARG A 616 16.17 13.62 0.07
N SER A 617 17.05 14.05 -0.84
CA SER A 617 17.83 15.28 -0.64
C SER A 617 16.92 16.50 -0.63
N VAL A 618 16.79 17.12 0.54
CA VAL A 618 16.06 18.39 0.74
C VAL A 618 16.82 19.58 0.12
N LEU A 619 18.08 19.39 -0.30
CA LEU A 619 19.03 20.48 -0.51
C LEU A 619 19.20 20.87 -1.99
N ASN A 620 18.98 22.17 -2.23
CA ASN A 620 19.32 22.99 -3.40
C ASN A 620 18.41 22.94 -4.64
N ASP A 621 17.22 23.54 -4.48
CA ASP A 621 16.51 24.23 -5.58
C ASP A 621 17.39 25.24 -6.35
N GLN A 622 18.46 25.74 -5.71
CA GLN A 622 19.46 26.60 -6.34
C GLN A 622 20.18 25.95 -7.55
N TRP A 623 20.25 24.61 -7.62
CA TRP A 623 20.69 23.90 -8.83
C TRP A 623 19.53 23.42 -9.72
N ALA A 624 18.33 23.22 -9.16
CA ALA A 624 17.13 22.95 -9.94
C ALA A 624 16.83 24.08 -10.96
N ALA A 625 17.15 25.33 -10.59
CA ALA A 625 17.07 26.48 -11.51
C ALA A 625 17.89 26.30 -12.81
N SER A 626 19.01 25.56 -12.80
CA SER A 626 19.77 25.22 -14.01
C SER A 626 19.29 23.94 -14.72
N ALA A 627 18.75 22.98 -13.96
CA ALA A 627 18.10 21.79 -14.54
C ALA A 627 16.73 22.09 -15.20
N SER A 628 16.15 23.27 -14.93
CA SER A 628 14.84 23.74 -15.46
C SER A 628 14.71 23.78 -16.99
N ASN A 629 15.81 23.65 -17.72
CA ASN A 629 15.79 23.52 -19.17
C ASN A 629 15.57 22.06 -19.65
N GLY A 630 15.84 21.05 -18.80
CA GLY A 630 16.03 19.63 -19.17
C GLY A 630 14.80 18.70 -19.19
N VAL A 631 13.76 18.96 -18.39
CA VAL A 631 12.58 18.08 -18.28
C VAL A 631 11.31 18.94 -18.17
N ARG A 632 11.03 19.73 -19.20
CA ARG A 632 10.00 20.79 -19.14
C ARG A 632 8.53 20.31 -19.10
N ASN A 633 8.26 19.02 -19.34
CA ASN A 633 6.89 18.50 -19.61
C ASN A 633 6.56 17.15 -18.92
N SER A 634 7.29 16.74 -17.87
CA SER A 634 7.06 15.45 -17.20
C SER A 634 6.21 15.65 -15.94
N PRO A 635 4.89 15.36 -15.97
CA PRO A 635 3.98 15.70 -14.87
C PRO A 635 4.29 15.02 -13.54
N PHE A 636 4.89 13.83 -13.53
CA PHE A 636 5.06 13.03 -12.31
C PHE A 636 6.50 13.02 -11.78
N PHE A 637 7.34 13.93 -12.29
CA PHE A 637 8.79 13.96 -12.01
C PHE A 637 9.14 14.45 -10.61
N ASP A 638 8.51 15.54 -10.16
CA ASP A 638 8.77 16.18 -8.85
C ASP A 638 7.82 15.66 -7.75
N ASP A 639 8.09 16.05 -6.48
CA ASP A 639 7.42 15.56 -5.24
C ASP A 639 5.88 15.67 -5.18
N GLY A 640 5.24 16.44 -6.06
CA GLY A 640 3.78 16.59 -6.10
C GLY A 640 3.19 17.14 -4.79
N LEU A 641 3.40 18.43 -4.50
CA LEU A 641 3.01 19.02 -3.21
C LEU A 641 1.59 19.61 -3.23
N ILE A 642 0.74 19.13 -2.32
CA ILE A 642 -0.53 19.79 -1.94
C ILE A 642 -0.23 21.23 -1.52
N ARG A 643 -0.90 22.21 -2.14
CA ARG A 643 -0.89 23.60 -1.63
C ARG A 643 -1.78 23.64 -0.39
N ASN A 644 -1.17 24.03 0.72
CA ASN A 644 -1.80 24.49 1.95
C ASN A 644 -0.92 25.67 2.41
N GLY A 645 -1.51 26.84 2.64
CA GLY A 645 -0.80 28.12 2.56
C GLY A 645 0.24 28.38 3.65
N VAL A 646 0.21 27.60 4.74
CA VAL A 646 1.32 27.56 5.71
C VAL A 646 2.43 26.63 5.21
N GLY A 647 3.17 27.08 4.19
CA GLY A 647 4.46 26.54 3.79
C GLY A 647 4.49 25.03 3.50
N ALA A 648 3.73 24.60 2.48
CA ALA A 648 3.81 23.28 1.82
C ALA A 648 4.20 22.11 2.75
N SER A 649 3.20 21.54 3.42
CA SER A 649 3.34 20.50 4.46
C SER A 649 4.49 19.53 4.21
N LEU A 650 5.60 19.74 4.92
CA LEU A 650 6.86 19.01 4.72
C LEU A 650 6.68 17.49 4.86
N LEU A 651 5.68 17.07 5.66
CA LEU A 651 5.20 15.68 5.82
C LEU A 651 5.11 14.91 4.49
N THR A 652 4.66 15.59 3.44
CA THR A 652 4.41 15.00 2.12
C THR A 652 5.69 14.63 1.36
N ARG A 653 6.85 15.16 1.75
CA ARG A 653 8.12 14.99 1.00
C ARG A 653 8.72 13.58 1.03
N ARG A 654 8.01 12.59 1.59
CA ARG A 654 8.37 11.17 1.53
C ARG A 654 7.30 10.27 0.89
N TYR A 655 6.10 10.79 0.65
CA TYR A 655 4.97 10.05 0.07
C TYR A 655 4.42 10.87 -1.08
N ALA A 656 4.63 10.42 -2.31
CA ALA A 656 4.07 11.10 -3.46
C ALA A 656 2.64 10.60 -3.71
N THR A 657 1.66 11.49 -3.75
CA THR A 657 0.24 11.10 -3.85
C THR A 657 -0.33 11.59 -5.18
N TYR A 658 -0.98 10.73 -5.95
CA TYR A 658 -1.85 11.16 -7.04
C TYR A 658 -3.30 11.19 -6.55
N ASP A 659 -4.06 12.24 -6.88
CA ASP A 659 -5.49 12.33 -6.55
C ASP A 659 -6.26 13.06 -7.66
N THR A 660 -7.41 12.51 -8.01
CA THR A 660 -8.41 13.13 -8.89
C THR A 660 -9.06 14.42 -8.35
N TRP A 661 -8.81 14.79 -7.09
CA TRP A 661 -9.12 16.05 -6.39
C TRP A 661 -10.59 16.52 -6.44
N SER A 662 -10.96 17.36 -5.48
CA SER A 662 -12.29 17.94 -5.42
C SER A 662 -12.25 19.41 -5.79
N TRP A 663 -13.14 19.86 -6.67
CA TRP A 663 -13.42 21.30 -6.86
C TRP A 663 -14.15 21.91 -5.65
N HIS A 664 -14.49 21.12 -4.63
CA HIS A 664 -15.19 21.62 -3.45
C HIS A 664 -14.35 22.60 -2.62
N TYR A 665 -13.03 22.44 -2.59
CA TYR A 665 -12.11 23.30 -1.83
C TYR A 665 -11.88 24.68 -2.49
N GLU A 666 -12.65 24.99 -3.54
CA GLU A 666 -12.68 26.31 -4.18
C GLU A 666 -14.11 26.88 -4.18
N ASN A 667 -15.04 26.29 -3.40
CA ASN A 667 -16.45 26.72 -3.31
C ASN A 667 -17.15 26.41 -1.97
N ASN A 668 -16.39 26.17 -0.89
CA ASN A 668 -16.93 25.74 0.39
C ASN A 668 -17.12 26.90 1.39
N GLY A 669 -16.63 28.10 1.10
CA GLY A 669 -16.69 29.26 1.99
C GLY A 669 -15.73 29.19 3.18
N ILE A 670 -14.66 28.41 3.09
CA ILE A 670 -13.57 28.28 4.06
C ILE A 670 -12.29 28.70 3.34
N ASN A 671 -11.51 29.64 3.93
CA ASN A 671 -10.18 29.92 3.38
C ASN A 671 -9.21 28.80 3.81
N GLU A 672 -8.84 27.93 2.86
CA GLU A 672 -8.02 26.74 3.04
C GLU A 672 -6.51 27.02 3.02
N ASP A 673 -6.05 28.12 2.40
CA ASP A 673 -4.62 28.49 2.39
C ASP A 673 -4.28 29.57 3.44
N GLY A 674 -5.24 30.42 3.76
CA GLY A 674 -5.29 31.37 4.87
C GLY A 674 -4.40 32.58 4.69
N ASP A 675 -4.24 33.03 3.45
CA ASP A 675 -3.61 34.29 3.11
C ASP A 675 -4.24 35.53 3.79
N ASP A 676 -5.56 35.56 4.08
CA ASP A 676 -6.21 36.56 4.94
C ASP A 676 -5.89 36.33 6.44
N THR A 677 -4.66 36.70 6.77
CA THR A 677 -4.10 36.59 8.12
C THR A 677 -4.71 37.52 9.18
N ASN A 678 -5.58 38.48 8.82
CA ASN A 678 -6.02 39.57 9.72
C ASN A 678 -7.51 39.96 9.61
N GLY A 679 -8.35 39.17 8.92
CA GLY A 679 -9.75 39.52 8.65
C GLY A 679 -9.89 40.76 7.76
N THR A 680 -8.81 41.11 7.06
CA THR A 680 -8.74 42.21 6.11
C THR A 680 -8.92 41.65 4.72
N LEU A 681 -10.18 41.74 4.24
CA LEU A 681 -10.54 41.84 2.83
C LEU A 681 -9.39 42.49 2.06
N LEU A 682 -8.94 41.90 0.94
CA LEU A 682 -7.78 42.37 0.16
C LEU A 682 -7.76 43.90 0.12
N SER A 683 -6.90 44.51 0.94
CA SER A 683 -6.96 45.95 1.23
C SER A 683 -5.91 46.70 0.41
N ASP A 684 -5.79 46.31 -0.85
CA ASP A 684 -5.24 47.12 -1.92
C ASP A 684 -6.29 48.19 -2.31
N ALA A 685 -5.85 49.32 -2.86
CA ALA A 685 -6.75 50.45 -3.13
C ALA A 685 -7.73 50.22 -4.31
N THR A 686 -7.76 49.02 -4.88
CA THR A 686 -8.58 48.61 -6.03
C THR A 686 -9.41 47.34 -5.79
N THR A 687 -9.16 46.57 -4.73
CA THR A 687 -9.94 45.38 -4.38
C THR A 687 -11.19 45.76 -3.55
N ASN A 688 -12.37 45.34 -4.01
CA ASN A 688 -13.66 45.95 -3.63
C ASN A 688 -14.23 45.47 -2.28
N GLY A 689 -13.37 45.12 -1.31
CA GLY A 689 -13.80 44.53 -0.05
C GLY A 689 -14.31 43.09 -0.22
N VAL A 690 -13.64 42.31 -1.06
CA VAL A 690 -13.89 40.88 -1.27
C VAL A 690 -13.07 40.09 -0.24
N ARG A 691 -13.61 38.96 0.23
CA ARG A 691 -12.90 38.05 1.14
C ARG A 691 -11.95 37.20 0.32
N ALA A 692 -10.74 36.97 0.82
CA ALA A 692 -9.91 35.86 0.34
C ALA A 692 -10.54 34.56 0.86
N THR A 693 -11.50 34.06 0.10
CA THR A 693 -12.28 32.83 0.35
C THR A 693 -12.93 32.45 -0.98
N ASP A 694 -12.73 31.23 -1.44
CA ASP A 694 -13.14 30.72 -2.75
C ASP A 694 -12.55 31.56 -3.92
N GLU A 695 -11.32 32.10 -3.78
CA GLU A 695 -10.74 33.07 -4.74
C GLU A 695 -10.69 32.53 -6.18
N GLY A 696 -10.24 31.29 -6.38
CA GLY A 696 -10.21 30.61 -7.68
C GLY A 696 -11.57 30.32 -8.34
N THR A 697 -12.69 30.83 -7.80
CA THR A 697 -14.02 30.82 -8.46
C THR A 697 -14.82 32.13 -8.34
N ASN A 698 -14.23 33.21 -7.84
CA ASN A 698 -14.97 34.44 -7.53
C ASN A 698 -15.26 35.34 -8.76
N GLY A 699 -14.61 35.07 -9.91
CA GLY A 699 -14.77 35.79 -11.18
C GLY A 699 -13.97 37.08 -11.32
N LEU A 700 -12.96 37.31 -10.48
CA LEU A 700 -12.08 38.50 -10.46
C LEU A 700 -10.64 38.14 -10.87
N ASP A 701 -9.81 39.16 -11.14
CA ASP A 701 -8.35 39.08 -11.37
C ASP A 701 -7.69 39.62 -10.10
N ASP A 702 -7.42 38.71 -9.16
CA ASP A 702 -7.01 39.01 -7.78
C ASP A 702 -5.48 39.16 -7.70
N ALA A 703 -5.05 40.32 -8.20
CA ALA A 703 -3.64 40.70 -8.35
C ALA A 703 -2.78 40.63 -7.05
N ALA A 704 -3.38 40.43 -5.87
CA ALA A 704 -2.70 40.32 -4.58
C ALA A 704 -2.07 38.93 -4.33
N VAL A 705 -2.61 37.86 -4.93
CA VAL A 705 -2.11 36.47 -4.77
C VAL A 705 -0.71 36.29 -5.40
N TYR A 706 -0.36 37.18 -6.33
CA TYR A 706 0.90 37.20 -7.06
C TYR A 706 2.08 37.73 -6.24
N SER A 707 2.59 36.91 -5.32
CA SER A 707 3.82 37.22 -4.56
C SER A 707 4.99 37.56 -5.50
N GLY A 708 5.61 38.72 -5.26
CA GLY A 708 6.30 39.48 -6.31
C GLY A 708 7.55 38.82 -6.90
N THR A 709 7.44 38.34 -8.14
CA THR A 709 8.46 38.32 -9.23
C THR A 709 7.83 37.84 -10.54
N VAL A 710 6.71 37.11 -10.49
CA VAL A 710 6.00 36.61 -11.68
C VAL A 710 5.20 37.74 -12.35
N ALA A 711 5.70 38.23 -13.49
CA ALA A 711 5.09 39.33 -14.24
C ALA A 711 3.89 38.92 -15.12
N THR A 712 3.45 37.67 -15.04
CA THR A 712 2.26 37.17 -15.75
C THR A 712 1.08 37.15 -14.80
N ARG A 713 0.31 38.24 -14.80
CA ARG A 713 -1.12 38.11 -14.47
C ARG A 713 -1.73 37.15 -15.48
N LEU A 714 -2.33 36.10 -14.98
CA LEU A 714 -3.19 35.22 -15.75
C LEU A 714 -4.59 35.87 -15.76
N GLY A 715 -5.59 35.22 -16.38
CA GLY A 715 -6.94 35.78 -16.41
C GLY A 715 -7.68 35.57 -15.08
N PRO A 716 -8.93 36.03 -14.95
CA PRO A 716 -9.76 35.67 -13.80
C PRO A 716 -9.92 34.16 -13.59
N ASP A 717 -10.04 33.74 -12.33
CA ASP A 717 -10.19 32.36 -11.86
C ASP A 717 -9.03 31.43 -12.29
N ASP A 718 -7.77 31.91 -12.21
CA ASP A 718 -6.61 31.15 -12.66
C ASP A 718 -6.05 30.14 -11.63
N TYR A 719 -5.03 29.37 -12.00
CA TYR A 719 -4.48 28.33 -11.13
C TYR A 719 -3.67 28.88 -9.94
N ALA A 720 -3.20 30.13 -10.00
CA ALA A 720 -2.48 30.81 -8.94
C ALA A 720 -3.42 31.35 -7.86
N GLU A 721 -4.65 31.74 -8.24
CA GLU A 721 -5.74 32.22 -7.37
C GLU A 721 -6.44 31.09 -6.60
N ARG A 722 -6.16 29.81 -6.93
CA ARG A 722 -6.72 28.66 -6.20
C ARG A 722 -6.10 28.49 -4.82
N GLU A 723 -6.95 28.34 -3.81
CA GLU A 723 -6.53 28.10 -2.42
C GLU A 723 -5.83 26.74 -2.31
N THR A 724 -6.40 25.73 -2.96
CA THR A 724 -5.86 24.38 -2.94
C THR A 724 -5.34 23.95 -4.31
N ARG A 725 -4.58 22.85 -4.34
CA ARG A 725 -4.29 22.15 -5.59
C ARG A 725 -4.00 20.67 -5.34
N PRO A 726 -4.31 19.79 -6.30
CA PRO A 726 -3.82 18.43 -6.28
C PRO A 726 -2.28 18.41 -6.23
N PRO A 727 -1.69 17.38 -5.62
CA PRO A 727 -0.27 17.05 -5.78
C PRO A 727 0.23 17.17 -7.22
N TYR A 728 -0.55 16.61 -8.16
CA TYR A 728 -0.25 16.53 -9.58
C TYR A 728 -1.44 17.03 -10.39
N ASP A 729 -1.33 18.23 -10.95
CA ASP A 729 -2.36 18.80 -11.85
C ASP A 729 -2.20 18.26 -13.28
N ALA A 730 -2.30 16.94 -13.44
CA ALA A 730 -2.18 16.24 -14.71
C ALA A 730 -3.10 15.01 -14.75
N PRO A 731 -3.74 14.69 -15.90
CA PRO A 731 -4.55 13.49 -16.03
C PRO A 731 -3.68 12.23 -16.09
N LEU A 732 -4.03 11.23 -15.30
CA LEU A 732 -3.40 9.90 -15.31
C LEU A 732 -3.76 9.19 -16.62
N ARG A 733 -2.77 8.93 -17.48
CA ARG A 733 -3.02 8.27 -18.78
C ARG A 733 -3.14 6.75 -18.67
N GLY A 734 -2.41 6.15 -17.76
CA GLY A 734 -2.46 4.73 -17.48
C GLY A 734 -1.68 4.37 -16.23
N LEU A 735 -2.06 3.25 -15.63
CA LEU A 735 -1.49 2.68 -14.41
C LEU A 735 -0.99 1.27 -14.71
N GLN A 736 0.23 0.97 -14.29
CA GLN A 736 0.76 -0.39 -14.20
C GLN A 736 0.85 -0.77 -12.73
N VAL A 737 0.29 -1.94 -12.39
CA VAL A 737 0.57 -2.57 -11.09
C VAL A 737 1.40 -3.83 -11.32
N SER A 738 2.58 -3.90 -10.71
CA SER A 738 3.46 -5.07 -10.74
C SER A 738 3.32 -5.87 -9.44
N LEU A 739 3.06 -7.16 -9.57
CA LEU A 739 2.94 -8.10 -8.46
C LEU A 739 4.08 -9.11 -8.59
N ARG A 740 5.09 -9.01 -7.73
CA ARG A 740 6.18 -10.01 -7.63
C ARG A 740 5.94 -10.86 -6.40
N ALA A 741 6.14 -12.16 -6.49
CA ALA A 741 6.02 -13.06 -5.35
C ALA A 741 6.99 -14.24 -5.44
N TYR A 742 7.40 -14.75 -4.28
CA TYR A 742 8.45 -15.76 -4.20
C TYR A 742 7.88 -17.11 -3.81
N GLU A 743 8.33 -18.16 -4.48
CA GLU A 743 7.99 -19.53 -4.13
C GLU A 743 9.18 -20.17 -3.40
N ARG A 744 9.16 -20.17 -2.05
CA ARG A 744 10.30 -20.61 -1.22
C ARG A 744 10.80 -22.01 -1.57
N ASP A 745 9.87 -22.90 -1.90
CA ASP A 745 10.12 -24.32 -2.12
C ASP A 745 10.82 -24.60 -3.48
N SER A 746 10.58 -23.77 -4.49
CA SER A 746 11.24 -23.85 -5.80
C SER A 746 12.37 -22.83 -5.99
N ARG A 747 12.44 -21.82 -5.10
CA ARG A 747 13.28 -20.62 -5.19
C ARG A 747 13.07 -19.85 -6.50
N GLN A 748 11.82 -19.77 -6.96
CA GLN A 748 11.45 -19.03 -8.17
C GLN A 748 10.67 -17.77 -7.81
N ILE A 749 11.04 -16.66 -8.45
CA ILE A 749 10.22 -15.45 -8.47
C ILE A 749 9.17 -15.62 -9.58
N ARG A 750 7.92 -15.27 -9.27
CA ARG A 750 6.82 -15.15 -10.23
C ARG A 750 6.36 -13.72 -10.25
N GLU A 751 6.25 -13.15 -11.44
CA GLU A 751 5.79 -11.78 -11.64
C GLU A 751 4.53 -11.77 -12.51
N VAL A 752 3.59 -10.91 -12.16
CA VAL A 752 2.40 -10.61 -12.96
C VAL A 752 2.22 -9.10 -13.00
N ARG A 753 1.92 -8.55 -14.18
CA ARG A 753 1.59 -7.12 -14.35
C ARG A 753 0.13 -6.96 -14.79
N VAL A 754 -0.54 -5.97 -14.22
CA VAL A 754 -1.81 -5.43 -14.70
C VAL A 754 -1.52 -4.05 -15.28
N LYS A 755 -2.15 -3.71 -16.41
CA LYS A 755 -2.09 -2.38 -17.01
C LYS A 755 -3.49 -1.95 -17.37
N GLU A 756 -3.84 -0.72 -16.99
CA GLU A 756 -5.10 -0.08 -17.35
C GLU A 756 -4.80 1.30 -17.97
N SER A 757 -5.62 1.73 -18.93
CA SER A 757 -5.51 3.03 -19.58
C SER A 757 -6.78 3.82 -19.31
N PHE A 758 -6.63 5.08 -18.90
CA PHE A 758 -7.75 5.99 -18.63
C PHE A 758 -7.95 7.02 -19.76
N VAL A 759 -7.15 6.95 -20.82
CA VAL A 759 -7.37 7.73 -22.05
C VAL A 759 -8.59 7.15 -22.80
N PRO A 760 -9.59 7.96 -23.19
CA PRO A 760 -10.69 7.52 -24.05
C PRO A 760 -10.19 6.96 -25.39
N GLU A 761 -10.81 5.86 -25.87
CA GLU A 761 -10.53 5.25 -27.18
C GLU A 761 -10.94 6.13 -28.38
#